data_AF-A0A2V2D1C5-F1
#
_entry.id   AF-A0A2V2D1C5-F1
#
_cell.length_a   1.000
_cell.length_b   1.000
_cell.length_c   1.000
_cell.angle_alpha   90.00
_cell.angle_beta   90.00
_cell.angle_gamma   90.00
#
_symmetry.space_group_name_H-M   'P 1'
#
loop_
_entity.id
_entity.type
_entity.pdbx_description
1 polymer ?
#
loop_
_entity_poly.entity_id
_entity_poly.type
_entity_poly.pdbx_seq_one_letter_code
_entity_poly.pdbx_strand_id
1 'polypeptide(L)'
;MDKRARKRLIFVAAAALAVLLVCAFAGGCKKKNGGADESESPEYIIPVSVSASEDAFSLRMIIRDCTADRIVMKVFNGSKTVGTVEQDIAVTKQQGTNLTLELKEFNGKLSGDASAEVLLYGKANADDKLNEDPLDRAVIQLKDYIVQLGADTVFCVVDAMSTEEKAALVTGYNILTEHESPVPGAVGATAAFEKYGIPSILFAWGGAGISVEEKTTLYPSVSVLASTWNQTLAEKVGASLGRDAKHFNIDMLLLPGLNLQRDVLGGSNYELYSEDPLLSGYMAAAYINGIQSERVGASAGYFATGSGKTAKETVNVNVTERALREIYLTAFEIAVKNSAPYALISSPDKMNGVDSSASRELLSTILRTEWGYRGFVMSSLNASGDAADRIAAQNDLSLPGSNSDVEQILSAVEEGRITQAQLDACCENILRVVAKSNTFNEWNGGALDAEGGASIAKEAASEGMVLLKNDNGALPAAGEKAAIFGNAQIYTRIGGTGDGVNALYSVSFLEGLENAGYTPDAVLKNLYSQCKDDPEGENPAVDARELSISAEEAARAAADNDFAVICISRQTGAGNDHSAGKGDFLLNDREALLIKRVSEAFHNEGKTVTVLLNAGNPMEVASWQSQVDAILYTGLAGMETGTAAAEIISGKINPSGKLTVSFPIYYTDAPSYGNSSEEENNINYSEDIYVGYRFYETFDVKTAYPFGYGLSYTTFEYSDVSVSSNIYTDSLSVTVNVKNTGDTAGKDVVQLYIRKPYEEGAAEQSETILASFAKTELLEPGETQKVTLTINNYSMRSYSEENAEWYVGAGQYSAYVAPSVKDTGSELLRFRFRVENRITLQSVTNVCAPLETMKTYVRSGENAFVPQNQRINLALGTVASSDCSEIDAGPEYAVDGDFSTWWESDAGCDESHHWLCVDFGEPVRLSEVWIRWKSVARPYVIEARRSETDEWTELARYTAAFRKEERVLTDIEARYIQLRVEGGGKCAVYELGAYE
;
A
#
# COMPACT_ATOMS: atom_id res chain seq x y z
N MET A 1 44.27 -42.81 29.82
CA MET A 1 45.66 -42.39 30.13
C MET A 1 45.84 -42.29 31.65
N ASP A 2 46.93 -42.85 32.18
CA ASP A 2 47.29 -42.82 33.61
C ASP A 2 47.60 -41.38 34.11
N LYS A 3 47.37 -41.10 35.39
CA LYS A 3 47.64 -39.81 36.07
C LYS A 3 49.09 -39.33 35.90
N ARG A 4 50.05 -40.24 35.65
CA ARG A 4 51.46 -39.88 35.35
C ARG A 4 51.66 -39.28 33.95
N ALA A 5 50.81 -39.60 32.98
CA ALA A 5 50.90 -39.03 31.62
C ALA A 5 50.36 -37.58 31.57
N ARG A 6 49.32 -37.26 32.35
CA ARG A 6 48.79 -35.89 32.48
C ARG A 6 49.76 -34.92 33.15
N LYS A 7 50.53 -35.37 34.16
CA LYS A 7 51.55 -34.52 34.80
C LYS A 7 52.77 -34.22 33.92
N ARG A 8 53.13 -35.10 32.97
CA ARG A 8 54.23 -34.86 32.03
C ARG A 8 53.85 -33.90 30.88
N LEU A 9 52.61 -33.94 30.42
CA LEU A 9 52.14 -33.02 29.36
C LEU A 9 52.04 -31.56 29.86
N ILE A 10 51.61 -31.36 31.11
CA ILE A 10 51.51 -30.04 31.75
C ILE A 10 52.91 -29.45 32.04
N PHE A 11 53.91 -30.29 32.37
CA PHE A 11 55.27 -29.84 32.66
C PHE A 11 56.06 -29.45 31.40
N VAL A 12 55.80 -30.09 30.26
CA VAL A 12 56.42 -29.76 28.97
C VAL A 12 55.81 -28.49 28.35
N ALA A 13 54.49 -28.29 28.51
CA ALA A 13 53.82 -27.07 28.07
C ALA A 13 54.24 -25.82 28.89
N ALA A 14 54.45 -25.99 30.20
CA ALA A 14 54.91 -24.89 31.07
C ALA A 14 56.39 -24.51 30.83
N ALA A 15 57.25 -25.46 30.46
CA ALA A 15 58.66 -25.19 30.15
C ALA A 15 58.86 -24.49 28.79
N ALA A 16 58.00 -24.76 27.80
CA ALA A 16 58.03 -24.04 26.52
C ALA A 16 57.55 -22.58 26.64
N LEU A 17 56.57 -22.33 27.51
CA LEU A 17 56.04 -20.99 27.78
C LEU A 17 57.05 -20.10 28.55
N ALA A 18 57.85 -20.68 29.44
CA ALA A 18 58.87 -19.96 30.20
C ALA A 18 60.13 -19.58 29.37
N VAL A 19 60.49 -20.36 28.36
CA VAL A 19 61.64 -20.04 27.47
C VAL A 19 61.28 -18.94 26.46
N LEU A 20 60.03 -18.87 26.00
CA LEU A 20 59.53 -17.76 25.16
C LEU A 20 59.43 -16.43 25.92
N LEU A 21 59.11 -16.47 27.22
CA LEU A 21 59.02 -15.29 28.08
C LEU A 21 60.39 -14.70 28.49
N VAL A 22 61.46 -15.51 28.52
CA VAL A 22 62.81 -15.04 28.92
C VAL A 22 63.63 -14.48 27.76
N CYS A 23 63.38 -14.91 26.51
CA CYS A 23 64.01 -14.29 25.34
C CYS A 23 63.46 -12.89 25.00
N ALA A 24 62.29 -12.51 25.54
CA ALA A 24 61.64 -11.24 25.23
C ALA A 24 62.02 -10.07 26.16
N PHE A 25 62.67 -10.29 27.32
CA PHE A 25 62.70 -9.24 28.38
C PHE A 25 64.06 -8.78 28.94
N ALA A 26 65.22 -9.20 28.44
CA ALA A 26 66.49 -8.67 28.99
C ALA A 26 67.68 -8.64 28.02
N GLY A 27 67.89 -7.46 27.43
CA GLY A 27 69.15 -7.02 26.82
C GLY A 27 68.90 -6.07 25.65
N GLY A 28 68.85 -4.75 25.76
CA GLY A 28 69.51 -3.85 26.71
C GLY A 28 70.42 -2.86 25.96
N CYS A 29 69.83 -1.76 25.47
CA CYS A 29 70.38 -0.39 25.37
C CYS A 29 71.70 -0.12 24.59
N LYS A 30 71.64 0.60 23.44
CA LYS A 30 71.75 2.10 23.36
C LYS A 30 71.93 2.64 21.92
N LYS A 31 70.98 3.53 21.56
CA LYS A 31 71.05 4.77 20.75
C LYS A 31 71.73 4.76 19.36
N LYS A 32 70.92 5.04 18.34
CA LYS A 32 70.81 6.39 17.73
C LYS A 32 69.57 6.53 16.80
N ASN A 33 68.74 7.50 17.16
CA ASN A 33 67.83 8.33 16.35
C ASN A 33 66.48 7.75 15.83
N GLY A 34 65.41 8.13 16.55
CA GLY A 34 64.08 8.50 16.01
C GLY A 34 63.11 7.36 15.71
N GLY A 35 62.41 6.83 16.72
CA GLY A 35 61.29 5.89 16.55
C GLY A 35 60.24 6.10 17.63
N ALA A 36 58.97 5.96 17.25
CA ALA A 36 57.76 6.26 18.02
C ALA A 36 57.58 5.49 19.33
N ASP A 37 56.72 6.06 20.18
CA ASP A 37 56.27 5.53 21.46
C ASP A 37 55.33 4.31 21.25
N GLU A 38 55.77 3.11 21.63
CA GLU A 38 55.08 1.80 21.46
C GLU A 38 54.12 1.42 22.62
N SER A 39 53.67 2.36 23.47
CA SER A 39 52.82 2.02 24.63
C SER A 39 51.31 2.00 24.37
N GLU A 40 50.85 2.23 23.14
CA GLU A 40 49.44 2.17 22.75
C GLU A 40 49.25 1.14 21.64
N SER A 41 48.28 0.24 21.80
CA SER A 41 47.84 -0.65 20.72
C SER A 41 46.92 0.14 19.79
N PRO A 42 47.00 -0.02 18.46
CA PRO A 42 46.05 0.62 17.55
C PRO A 42 44.64 0.08 17.79
N GLU A 43 43.65 0.95 17.73
CA GLU A 43 42.23 0.57 17.84
C GLU A 43 41.75 -0.07 16.52
N TYR A 44 42.32 0.37 15.38
CA TYR A 44 42.01 -0.13 14.04
C TYR A 44 43.28 -0.35 13.20
N ILE A 45 43.29 -1.41 12.38
CA ILE A 45 44.37 -1.77 11.44
C ILE A 45 43.75 -1.92 10.05
N ILE A 46 44.21 -1.11 9.09
CA ILE A 46 43.69 -1.07 7.72
C ILE A 46 44.74 -1.67 6.78
N PRO A 47 44.54 -2.88 6.24
CA PRO A 47 45.44 -3.43 5.23
C PRO A 47 45.25 -2.72 3.89
N VAL A 48 46.35 -2.50 3.18
CA VAL A 48 46.44 -1.73 1.96
C VAL A 48 47.25 -2.50 0.95
N SER A 49 46.71 -2.73 -0.24
CA SER A 49 47.50 -3.27 -1.36
C SER A 49 48.18 -2.11 -2.07
N VAL A 50 49.52 -2.14 -2.17
CA VAL A 50 50.29 -1.09 -2.86
C VAL A 50 50.92 -1.72 -4.10
N SER A 51 50.27 -1.59 -5.25
CA SER A 51 50.93 -1.91 -6.52
C SER A 51 51.70 -0.66 -6.97
N ALA A 52 53.02 -0.74 -7.02
CA ALA A 52 53.84 0.37 -7.48
C ALA A 52 54.89 -0.13 -8.46
N SER A 53 54.87 0.43 -9.68
CA SER A 53 56.00 0.45 -10.61
C SER A 53 56.87 1.70 -10.43
N GLU A 54 56.67 2.50 -9.36
CA GLU A 54 57.34 3.79 -9.16
C GLU A 54 58.09 3.91 -7.81
N ASP A 55 59.08 4.81 -7.77
CA ASP A 55 59.97 5.09 -6.64
C ASP A 55 59.32 5.99 -5.55
N ALA A 56 58.11 6.51 -5.78
CA ALA A 56 57.35 7.33 -4.85
C ALA A 56 55.84 7.19 -5.08
N PHE A 57 55.06 7.25 -4.00
CA PHE A 57 53.61 7.38 -4.09
C PHE A 57 53.10 8.40 -3.07
N SER A 58 52.04 9.10 -3.45
CA SER A 58 51.24 9.92 -2.53
C SER A 58 50.06 9.08 -2.05
N LEU A 59 49.74 9.17 -0.77
CA LEU A 59 48.53 8.60 -0.21
C LEU A 59 47.57 9.73 0.12
N ARG A 60 46.35 9.68 -0.44
CA ARG A 60 45.21 10.47 0.06
C ARG A 60 44.32 9.54 0.89
N MET A 61 44.17 9.84 2.18
CA MET A 61 43.14 9.22 3.02
C MET A 61 42.08 10.23 3.38
N ILE A 62 40.82 9.82 3.28
CA ILE A 62 39.67 10.58 3.79
C ILE A 62 39.07 9.74 4.92
N ILE A 63 38.79 10.35 6.07
CA ILE A 63 38.11 9.68 7.20
C ILE A 63 37.03 10.64 7.72
N ARG A 64 35.76 10.23 7.70
CA ARG A 64 34.65 10.97 8.35
C ARG A 64 34.55 10.58 9.82
N ASP A 65 34.29 11.56 10.67
CA ASP A 65 34.09 11.37 12.12
C ASP A 65 35.28 10.67 12.82
N CYS A 66 36.49 10.86 12.30
CA CYS A 66 37.71 10.32 12.86
C CYS A 66 37.96 10.90 14.27
N THR A 67 37.97 10.02 15.27
CA THR A 67 38.30 10.36 16.66
C THR A 67 39.74 9.98 17.04
N ALA A 68 40.50 9.44 16.09
CA ALA A 68 41.91 9.09 16.27
C ALA A 68 42.75 10.36 16.48
N ASP A 69 43.72 10.28 17.39
CA ASP A 69 44.67 11.35 17.67
C ASP A 69 46.01 11.15 16.95
N ARG A 70 46.29 9.94 16.45
CA ARG A 70 47.52 9.61 15.73
C ARG A 70 47.32 8.53 14.68
N ILE A 71 48.03 8.65 13.55
CA ILE A 71 48.02 7.67 12.45
C ILE A 71 49.44 7.24 12.11
N VAL A 72 49.62 5.93 11.93
CA VAL A 72 50.89 5.32 11.54
C VAL A 72 50.66 4.40 10.34
N MET A 73 51.30 4.68 9.22
CA MET A 73 51.31 3.78 8.07
C MET A 73 52.63 2.99 8.02
N LYS A 74 52.55 1.67 8.02
CA LYS A 74 53.68 0.76 7.82
C LYS A 74 53.61 0.16 6.42
N VAL A 75 54.68 0.25 5.64
CA VAL A 75 54.77 -0.34 4.29
C VAL A 75 55.62 -1.60 4.36
N PHE A 76 55.15 -2.68 3.74
CA PHE A 76 55.74 -4.00 3.70
C PHE A 76 56.08 -4.43 2.28
N ASN A 77 57.21 -5.12 2.13
CA ASN A 77 57.55 -5.89 0.93
C ASN A 77 57.76 -7.35 1.36
N GLY A 78 56.81 -8.22 1.00
CA GLY A 78 56.68 -9.53 1.64
C GLY A 78 56.40 -9.38 3.14
N SER A 79 57.17 -10.05 4.00
CA SER A 79 57.05 -9.98 5.46
C SER A 79 57.90 -8.89 6.13
N LYS A 80 58.60 -8.06 5.35
CA LYS A 80 59.51 -7.03 5.89
C LYS A 80 58.91 -5.64 5.74
N THR A 81 58.82 -4.91 6.85
CA THR A 81 58.54 -3.47 6.82
C THR A 81 59.69 -2.75 6.13
N VAL A 82 59.40 -2.10 5.00
CA VAL A 82 60.33 -1.30 4.21
C VAL A 82 60.19 0.20 4.47
N GLY A 83 59.12 0.60 5.14
CA GLY A 83 58.80 2.01 5.39
C GLY A 83 57.84 2.23 6.55
N THR A 84 57.94 3.38 7.20
CA THR A 84 56.92 3.84 8.15
C THR A 84 56.76 5.34 8.02
N VAL A 85 55.51 5.80 7.94
CA VAL A 85 55.14 7.22 7.95
C VAL A 85 54.20 7.43 9.12
N GLU A 86 54.47 8.45 9.94
CA GLU A 86 53.71 8.74 11.16
C GLU A 86 53.26 10.19 11.12
N GLN A 87 52.01 10.42 11.53
CA GLN A 87 51.44 11.76 11.59
C GLN A 87 50.51 11.87 12.80
N ASP A 88 50.80 12.84 13.68
CA ASP A 88 49.89 13.23 14.75
C ASP A 88 48.74 14.07 14.17
N ILE A 89 47.50 13.78 14.58
CA ILE A 89 46.31 14.53 14.16
C ILE A 89 46.06 15.61 15.20
N ALA A 90 46.30 16.87 14.83
CA ALA A 90 45.84 17.99 15.64
C ALA A 90 44.31 18.12 15.52
N VAL A 91 43.56 17.55 16.45
CA VAL A 91 42.09 17.69 16.51
C VAL A 91 41.72 19.11 16.93
N THR A 92 41.78 20.07 16.01
CA THR A 92 41.09 21.34 16.18
C THR A 92 39.62 21.13 15.84
N LYS A 93 38.80 20.87 16.87
CA LYS A 93 37.32 20.89 16.88
C LYS A 93 36.67 21.22 15.52
N GLN A 94 36.39 20.20 14.72
CA GLN A 94 35.34 20.22 13.72
C GLN A 94 34.71 18.83 13.68
N GLN A 95 33.52 18.69 14.30
CA GLN A 95 32.62 17.58 13.99
C GLN A 95 32.29 17.65 12.49
N GLY A 96 32.38 16.53 11.77
CA GLY A 96 31.88 16.42 10.40
C GLY A 96 32.78 16.96 9.28
N THR A 97 34.11 16.91 9.37
CA THR A 97 34.99 17.16 8.21
C THR A 97 35.79 15.93 7.80
N ASN A 98 35.83 15.70 6.49
CA ASN A 98 36.71 14.75 5.81
C ASN A 98 38.18 15.04 6.18
N LEU A 99 38.80 14.20 7.01
CA LEU A 99 40.24 14.33 7.28
C LEU A 99 41.02 13.89 6.03
N THR A 100 41.50 14.83 5.22
CA THR A 100 42.38 14.51 4.08
C THR A 100 43.83 14.46 4.55
N LEU A 101 44.41 13.26 4.61
CA LEU A 101 45.83 13.07 4.89
C LEU A 101 46.58 12.92 3.58
N GLU A 102 47.48 13.85 3.29
CA GLU A 102 48.48 13.69 2.24
C GLU A 102 49.80 13.26 2.88
N LEU A 103 50.13 11.97 2.78
CA LEU A 103 51.46 11.51 3.13
C LEU A 103 52.41 11.88 1.99
N LYS A 104 53.23 12.92 2.22
CA LYS A 104 54.19 13.41 1.23
C LYS A 104 55.35 12.42 1.09
N GLU A 105 55.39 11.78 -0.08
CA GLU A 105 56.48 11.00 -0.66
C GLU A 105 57.16 9.99 0.29
N PHE A 106 56.69 8.74 0.22
CA PHE A 106 57.50 7.61 0.65
C PHE A 106 58.62 7.34 -0.37
N ASN A 107 59.84 7.77 -0.08
CA ASN A 107 61.03 7.54 -0.91
C ASN A 107 61.70 6.18 -0.62
N GLY A 108 61.04 5.08 -1.00
CA GLY A 108 61.57 3.72 -0.82
C GLY A 108 61.29 2.84 -2.04
N LYS A 109 62.26 2.03 -2.45
CA LYS A 109 62.10 1.09 -3.58
C LYS A 109 61.12 -0.03 -3.21
N LEU A 110 59.96 -0.03 -3.84
CA LEU A 110 58.98 -1.11 -3.79
C LEU A 110 59.18 -2.04 -5.00
N SER A 111 59.03 -3.35 -4.81
CA SER A 111 59.12 -4.33 -5.90
C SER A 111 58.24 -5.54 -5.58
N GLY A 112 57.38 -5.95 -6.52
CA GLY A 112 56.47 -7.09 -6.33
C GLY A 112 55.18 -6.71 -5.57
N ASP A 113 54.54 -7.69 -4.94
CA ASP A 113 53.29 -7.55 -4.15
C ASP A 113 53.55 -6.85 -2.80
N ALA A 114 53.89 -5.56 -2.86
CA ALA A 114 54.01 -4.75 -1.65
C ALA A 114 52.63 -4.49 -1.03
N SER A 115 52.58 -4.40 0.29
CA SER A 115 51.37 -4.04 1.05
C SER A 115 51.70 -2.93 2.04
N ALA A 116 50.71 -2.25 2.57
CA ALA A 116 50.86 -1.37 3.71
C ALA A 116 49.77 -1.68 4.75
N GLU A 117 49.99 -1.28 5.99
CA GLU A 117 49.00 -1.26 7.05
C GLU A 117 48.90 0.16 7.57
N VAL A 118 47.71 0.74 7.61
CA VAL A 118 47.45 1.98 8.34
C VAL A 118 46.92 1.63 9.73
N LEU A 119 47.53 2.22 10.74
CA LEU A 119 47.25 1.99 12.15
C LEU A 119 46.68 3.29 12.72
N LEU A 120 45.45 3.24 13.23
CA LEU A 120 44.78 4.37 13.87
C LEU A 120 44.86 4.21 15.40
N TYR A 121 45.31 5.24 16.10
CA TYR A 121 45.39 5.29 17.56
C TYR A 121 44.43 6.36 18.09
N GLY A 122 43.59 6.01 19.07
CA GLY A 122 42.53 6.86 19.64
C GLY A 122 41.68 6.14 20.70
N LYS A 123 40.76 6.87 21.36
CA LYS A 123 39.73 6.30 22.27
C LYS A 123 38.33 6.61 21.72
N ALA A 124 37.56 5.58 21.38
CA ALA A 124 36.14 5.73 21.10
C ALA A 124 35.35 6.32 22.29
N ASN A 125 34.43 7.26 22.01
CA ASN A 125 33.39 7.63 22.98
C ASN A 125 32.38 6.47 23.09
N ALA A 126 32.10 6.04 24.32
CA ALA A 126 31.41 4.79 24.62
C ALA A 126 29.90 4.73 24.29
N ASP A 127 29.34 5.70 23.56
CA ASP A 127 27.89 5.77 23.29
C ASP A 127 27.48 5.33 21.88
N ASP A 128 28.41 5.01 20.98
CA ASP A 128 28.09 4.43 19.67
C ASP A 128 28.02 2.90 19.75
N LYS A 129 26.81 2.38 20.03
CA LYS A 129 26.46 0.96 19.92
C LYS A 129 25.64 0.63 18.67
N LEU A 130 25.61 1.54 17.68
CA LEU A 130 24.99 1.29 16.38
C LEU A 130 26.10 1.01 15.38
N ASN A 131 26.14 -0.25 14.93
CA ASN A 131 27.11 -0.83 14.01
C ASN A 131 27.48 0.09 12.84
N GLU A 132 28.70 0.62 12.86
CA GLU A 132 29.56 0.73 11.69
C GLU A 132 30.99 0.35 12.12
N ASP A 133 31.71 -0.38 11.28
CA ASP A 133 33.15 -0.44 11.37
C ASP A 133 33.68 0.88 10.78
N PRO A 134 34.43 1.73 11.52
CA PRO A 134 34.99 2.96 10.95
C PRO A 134 35.91 2.69 9.74
N LEU A 135 36.25 1.42 9.49
CA LEU A 135 36.94 0.94 8.30
C LEU A 135 36.15 1.06 6.98
N ASP A 136 34.82 1.20 7.00
CA ASP A 136 34.02 1.40 5.76
C ASP A 136 34.28 2.76 5.07
N ARG A 137 35.13 3.62 5.67
CA ARG A 137 35.30 5.01 5.25
C ARG A 137 36.75 5.45 5.04
N ALA A 138 37.74 4.55 5.06
CA ALA A 138 39.15 4.90 4.84
C ALA A 138 39.58 4.69 3.37
N VAL A 139 39.88 5.79 2.67
CA VAL A 139 40.32 5.76 1.26
C VAL A 139 41.84 5.73 1.17
N ILE A 140 42.40 5.07 0.15
CA ILE A 140 43.85 5.05 -0.12
C ILE A 140 44.06 5.33 -1.61
N GLN A 141 44.29 6.59 -1.95
CA GLN A 141 44.54 6.97 -3.34
C GLN A 141 46.04 7.08 -3.60
N LEU A 142 46.57 6.22 -4.48
CA LEU A 142 47.89 6.39 -5.10
C LEU A 142 47.79 7.46 -6.20
N LYS A 143 48.84 8.25 -6.41
CA LYS A 143 48.94 9.15 -7.56
C LYS A 143 48.76 8.30 -8.83
N ASP A 144 47.78 8.65 -9.68
CA ASP A 144 47.33 7.91 -10.88
C ASP A 144 46.35 6.73 -10.68
N TYR A 145 45.79 6.56 -9.47
CA TYR A 145 44.72 5.58 -9.22
C TYR A 145 43.35 6.08 -9.77
N ILE A 146 42.74 5.29 -10.66
CA ILE A 146 41.40 5.53 -11.21
C ILE A 146 40.38 4.91 -10.25
N VAL A 147 39.52 5.74 -9.66
CA VAL A 147 38.45 5.29 -8.77
C VAL A 147 37.39 4.53 -9.56
N GLN A 148 36.95 3.38 -9.06
CA GLN A 148 35.99 2.48 -9.71
C GLN A 148 34.95 1.96 -8.71
N LEU A 149 33.67 2.07 -9.04
CA LEU A 149 32.59 1.46 -8.27
C LEU A 149 32.80 -0.06 -8.21
N GLY A 150 32.70 -0.65 -7.01
CA GLY A 150 32.93 -2.08 -6.75
C GLY A 150 34.36 -2.45 -6.41
N ALA A 151 35.35 -1.67 -6.84
CA ALA A 151 36.72 -1.76 -6.35
C ALA A 151 36.96 -0.79 -5.17
N ASP A 152 36.33 0.37 -5.22
CA ASP A 152 36.35 1.42 -4.22
C ASP A 152 35.02 1.57 -3.50
N THR A 153 35.05 2.22 -2.34
CA THR A 153 33.82 2.60 -1.63
C THR A 153 33.00 3.57 -2.47
N VAL A 154 31.67 3.51 -2.32
CA VAL A 154 30.73 4.46 -2.95
C VAL A 154 31.13 5.91 -2.65
N PHE A 155 31.60 6.18 -1.43
CA PHE A 155 32.09 7.50 -1.03
C PHE A 155 33.27 7.97 -1.88
N CYS A 156 34.26 7.11 -2.17
CA CYS A 156 35.39 7.46 -3.04
C CYS A 156 34.93 7.90 -4.42
N VAL A 157 33.99 7.13 -4.97
CA VAL A 157 33.43 7.37 -6.30
C VAL A 157 32.77 8.75 -6.33
N VAL A 158 31.94 9.05 -5.34
CA VAL A 158 31.29 10.37 -5.23
C VAL A 158 32.31 11.49 -5.00
N ASP A 159 33.33 11.34 -4.14
CA ASP A 159 34.36 12.37 -3.94
C ASP A 159 35.13 12.69 -5.24
N ALA A 160 35.35 11.67 -6.09
CA ALA A 160 36.05 11.84 -7.36
C ALA A 160 35.21 12.52 -8.45
N MET A 161 33.88 12.50 -8.35
CA MET A 161 32.96 13.12 -9.31
C MET A 161 32.99 14.64 -9.25
N SER A 162 32.89 15.31 -10.41
CA SER A 162 32.63 16.76 -10.45
C SER A 162 31.20 17.07 -9.98
N THR A 163 30.92 18.32 -9.63
CA THR A 163 29.56 18.73 -9.24
C THR A 163 28.57 18.52 -10.37
N GLU A 164 28.97 18.74 -11.63
CA GLU A 164 28.16 18.47 -12.83
C GLU A 164 27.85 16.99 -12.99
N GLU A 165 28.82 16.11 -12.75
CA GLU A 165 28.62 14.67 -12.82
C GLU A 165 27.68 14.16 -11.73
N LYS A 166 27.78 14.74 -10.53
CA LYS A 166 26.87 14.44 -9.42
C LYS A 166 25.45 14.90 -9.72
N ALA A 167 25.29 16.12 -10.22
CA ALA A 167 23.99 16.66 -10.64
C ALA A 167 23.34 15.82 -11.75
N ALA A 168 24.15 15.30 -12.68
CA ALA A 168 23.68 14.38 -13.72
C ALA A 168 23.33 12.98 -13.15
N LEU A 169 24.05 12.47 -12.13
CA LEU A 169 23.73 11.16 -11.54
C LEU A 169 22.39 11.13 -10.80
N VAL A 170 22.02 12.23 -10.13
CA VAL A 170 20.74 12.38 -9.42
C VAL A 170 19.58 12.78 -10.36
N THR A 171 19.84 12.84 -11.66
CA THR A 171 18.88 13.20 -12.71
C THR A 171 18.81 12.06 -13.71
N GLY A 172 17.74 11.26 -13.67
CA GLY A 172 17.49 10.21 -14.66
C GLY A 172 17.12 10.80 -16.02
N TYR A 173 16.96 9.97 -17.05
CA TYR A 173 16.51 10.43 -18.37
C TYR A 173 15.26 9.68 -18.84
N ASN A 174 14.42 10.36 -19.60
CA ASN A 174 13.21 9.78 -20.18
C ASN A 174 13.55 9.00 -21.45
N ILE A 175 13.40 7.68 -21.39
CA ILE A 175 13.69 6.79 -22.50
C ILE A 175 12.54 6.75 -23.54
N LEU A 176 11.34 7.25 -23.23
CA LEU A 176 10.22 7.22 -24.18
C LEU A 176 10.20 8.44 -25.11
N THR A 177 10.75 9.58 -24.66
CA THR A 177 10.63 10.85 -25.37
C THR A 177 11.95 11.48 -25.78
N GLU A 178 13.06 11.13 -25.11
CA GLU A 178 14.36 11.79 -25.31
C GLU A 178 15.44 10.87 -25.88
N HIS A 179 15.29 9.54 -25.72
CA HIS A 179 16.23 8.53 -26.21
C HIS A 179 15.50 7.30 -26.78
N GLU A 180 16.18 6.41 -27.49
CA GLU A 180 15.63 5.08 -27.80
C GLU A 180 16.04 4.09 -26.70
N SER A 181 15.08 3.33 -26.17
CA SER A 181 15.35 2.31 -25.16
C SER A 181 16.14 1.14 -25.73
N PRO A 182 17.14 0.59 -25.01
CA PRO A 182 17.64 -0.75 -25.30
C PRO A 182 16.59 -1.84 -25.02
N VAL A 183 15.56 -1.52 -24.22
CA VAL A 183 14.45 -2.41 -23.86
C VAL A 183 13.13 -1.67 -24.07
N PRO A 184 12.46 -1.80 -25.23
CA PRO A 184 11.22 -1.09 -25.52
C PRO A 184 10.15 -1.28 -24.43
N GLY A 185 9.61 -0.18 -23.91
CA GLY A 185 8.67 -0.14 -22.77
C GLY A 185 9.29 0.23 -21.42
N ALA A 186 10.62 0.13 -21.28
CA ALA A 186 11.31 0.69 -20.10
C ALA A 186 11.07 2.21 -20.00
N VAL A 187 10.94 2.71 -18.78
CA VAL A 187 10.42 4.06 -18.50
C VAL A 187 11.51 5.09 -18.22
N GLY A 188 12.70 4.63 -17.85
CA GLY A 188 13.81 5.51 -17.56
C GLY A 188 15.05 4.75 -17.15
N ALA A 189 16.14 5.49 -16.93
CA ALA A 189 17.40 4.94 -16.46
C ALA A 189 18.25 5.98 -15.73
N THR A 190 19.23 5.49 -14.97
CA THR A 190 20.24 6.35 -14.35
C THR A 190 21.32 6.74 -15.36
N ALA A 191 22.00 7.87 -15.13
CA ALA A 191 23.20 8.21 -15.88
C ALA A 191 24.30 7.15 -15.70
N ALA A 192 25.09 6.90 -16.76
CA ALA A 192 26.27 6.05 -16.73
C ALA A 192 27.55 6.89 -16.74
N PHE A 193 28.57 6.43 -16.02
CA PHE A 193 29.90 7.04 -16.00
C PHE A 193 30.97 5.94 -16.08
N GLU A 194 31.35 5.56 -17.29
CA GLU A 194 32.35 4.50 -17.55
C GLU A 194 33.67 4.75 -16.83
N LYS A 195 34.10 6.02 -16.73
CA LYS A 195 35.35 6.39 -16.04
C LYS A 195 35.37 6.06 -14.54
N TYR A 196 34.20 5.83 -13.94
CA TYR A 196 34.04 5.41 -12.55
C TYR A 196 33.47 4.00 -12.41
N GLY A 197 33.31 3.26 -13.51
CA GLY A 197 32.66 1.95 -13.48
C GLY A 197 31.18 1.98 -13.08
N ILE A 198 30.50 3.12 -13.27
CA ILE A 198 29.07 3.27 -12.97
C ILE A 198 28.26 2.93 -14.24
N PRO A 199 27.55 1.80 -14.30
CA PRO A 199 26.65 1.51 -15.40
C PRO A 199 25.33 2.28 -15.24
N SER A 200 24.54 2.30 -16.32
CA SER A 200 23.14 2.72 -16.26
C SER A 200 22.28 1.53 -15.85
N ILE A 201 21.39 1.72 -14.88
CA ILE A 201 20.36 0.73 -14.51
C ILE A 201 19.02 1.11 -15.11
N LEU A 202 18.24 0.13 -15.57
CA LEU A 202 16.96 0.35 -16.26
C LEU A 202 15.76 0.19 -15.32
N PHE A 203 14.76 1.04 -15.50
CA PHE A 203 13.50 1.03 -14.76
C PHE A 203 12.35 0.63 -15.68
N ALA A 204 11.42 -0.19 -15.19
CA ALA A 204 10.14 -0.46 -15.84
C ALA A 204 9.02 -0.52 -14.81
N TRP A 205 7.78 -0.26 -15.24
CA TRP A 205 6.61 -0.55 -14.40
C TRP A 205 6.50 -2.05 -14.16
N GLY A 206 6.11 -2.43 -12.93
CA GLY A 206 6.22 -3.81 -12.45
C GLY A 206 5.20 -4.19 -11.37
N GLY A 207 3.98 -3.65 -11.39
CA GLY A 207 2.99 -3.90 -10.32
C GLY A 207 2.50 -5.36 -10.27
N ALA A 208 1.99 -5.88 -11.39
CA ALA A 208 1.52 -7.26 -11.54
C ALA A 208 2.18 -8.01 -12.72
N GLY A 209 3.04 -7.32 -13.46
CA GLY A 209 3.72 -7.78 -14.65
C GLY A 209 4.63 -6.65 -15.15
N ILE A 210 5.53 -6.96 -16.06
CA ILE A 210 6.55 -6.00 -16.51
C ILE A 210 6.04 -5.28 -17.74
N SER A 211 6.05 -3.95 -17.72
CA SER A 211 5.69 -3.15 -18.88
C SER A 211 6.87 -3.10 -19.86
N VAL A 212 6.85 -4.03 -20.82
CA VAL A 212 7.75 -4.10 -21.98
C VAL A 212 6.93 -4.45 -23.22
N GLU A 213 7.45 -4.16 -24.42
CA GLU A 213 6.76 -4.53 -25.67
C GLU A 213 6.67 -6.05 -25.87
N GLU A 214 7.65 -6.79 -25.37
CA GLU A 214 7.67 -8.25 -25.42
C GLU A 214 6.65 -8.89 -24.48
N LYS A 215 6.23 -10.10 -24.81
CA LYS A 215 5.24 -10.82 -24.00
C LYS A 215 5.84 -11.33 -22.69
N THR A 216 5.14 -11.11 -21.58
CA THR A 216 5.55 -11.56 -20.24
C THR A 216 4.37 -12.12 -19.45
N THR A 217 4.67 -12.72 -18.30
CA THR A 217 3.66 -13.20 -17.37
C THR A 217 2.89 -12.03 -16.77
N LEU A 218 1.56 -12.08 -16.83
CA LEU A 218 0.69 -11.17 -16.08
C LEU A 218 0.11 -11.91 -14.89
N TYR A 219 0.64 -11.61 -13.71
CA TYR A 219 0.18 -12.13 -12.42
C TYR A 219 -1.11 -11.41 -11.97
N PRO A 220 -1.81 -11.92 -10.95
CA PRO A 220 -2.90 -11.18 -10.33
C PRO A 220 -2.46 -9.81 -9.81
N SER A 221 -3.37 -8.84 -9.82
CA SER A 221 -3.15 -7.56 -9.17
C SER A 221 -2.81 -7.75 -7.70
N VAL A 222 -2.06 -6.81 -7.10
CA VAL A 222 -1.64 -6.97 -5.71
C VAL A 222 -2.82 -6.99 -4.73
N SER A 223 -3.98 -6.43 -5.09
CA SER A 223 -5.23 -6.57 -4.31
C SER A 223 -5.76 -8.01 -4.29
N VAL A 224 -5.70 -8.72 -5.41
CA VAL A 224 -6.04 -10.16 -5.49
C VAL A 224 -4.98 -10.99 -4.77
N LEU A 225 -3.71 -10.65 -4.91
CA LEU A 225 -2.62 -11.29 -4.18
C LEU A 225 -2.77 -11.10 -2.66
N ALA A 226 -3.17 -9.90 -2.22
CA ALA A 226 -3.47 -9.63 -0.82
C ALA A 226 -4.64 -10.48 -0.32
N SER A 227 -5.66 -10.69 -1.16
CA SER A 227 -6.83 -11.54 -0.85
C SER A 227 -6.45 -13.01 -0.65
N THR A 228 -5.23 -13.42 -1.01
CA THR A 228 -4.70 -14.73 -0.63
C THR A 228 -4.37 -14.83 0.86
N TRP A 229 -4.03 -13.72 1.53
CA TRP A 229 -3.46 -13.64 2.89
C TRP A 229 -2.24 -14.55 3.11
N ASN A 230 -1.48 -14.81 2.02
CA ASN A 230 -0.41 -15.79 1.98
C ASN A 230 0.93 -15.12 1.61
N GLN A 231 1.71 -14.77 2.64
CA GLN A 231 3.02 -14.13 2.47
C GLN A 231 3.99 -14.99 1.64
N THR A 232 3.99 -16.32 1.84
CA THR A 232 4.83 -17.24 1.07
C THR A 232 4.49 -17.19 -0.42
N LEU A 233 3.20 -17.14 -0.76
CA LEU A 233 2.77 -17.01 -2.15
C LEU A 233 3.10 -15.63 -2.73
N ALA A 234 2.99 -14.56 -1.94
CA ALA A 234 3.41 -13.23 -2.37
C ALA A 234 4.91 -13.16 -2.68
N GLU A 235 5.76 -13.76 -1.85
CA GLU A 235 7.20 -13.89 -2.09
C GLU A 235 7.49 -14.73 -3.35
N LYS A 236 6.75 -15.82 -3.56
CA LYS A 236 6.87 -16.66 -4.76
C LYS A 236 6.52 -15.90 -6.04
N VAL A 237 5.44 -15.11 -6.02
CA VAL A 237 5.05 -14.23 -7.14
C VAL A 237 6.14 -13.18 -7.39
N GLY A 238 6.61 -12.51 -6.34
CA GLY A 238 7.68 -11.51 -6.44
C GLY A 238 8.97 -12.08 -7.04
N ALA A 239 9.39 -13.28 -6.63
CA ALA A 239 10.57 -13.94 -7.19
C ALA A 239 10.37 -14.32 -8.66
N SER A 240 9.17 -14.75 -9.05
CA SER A 240 8.87 -15.02 -10.46
C SER A 240 8.93 -13.76 -11.31
N LEU A 241 8.35 -12.66 -10.83
CA LEU A 241 8.44 -11.36 -11.51
C LEU A 241 9.88 -10.84 -11.58
N GLY A 242 10.68 -11.02 -10.53
CA GLY A 242 12.11 -10.68 -10.54
C GLY A 242 12.90 -11.45 -11.59
N ARG A 243 12.57 -12.73 -11.83
CA ARG A 243 13.16 -13.51 -12.94
C ARG A 243 12.75 -12.99 -14.30
N ASP A 244 11.48 -12.64 -14.47
CA ASP A 244 10.97 -12.04 -15.70
C ASP A 244 11.71 -10.70 -15.97
N ALA A 245 11.99 -9.90 -14.93
CA ALA A 245 12.68 -8.62 -15.06
C ALA A 245 14.14 -8.80 -15.45
N LYS A 246 14.80 -9.78 -14.84
CA LYS A 246 16.14 -10.19 -15.22
C LYS A 246 16.23 -10.69 -16.66
N HIS A 247 15.21 -11.38 -17.18
CA HIS A 247 15.14 -11.80 -18.58
C HIS A 247 15.22 -10.60 -19.55
N PHE A 248 14.52 -9.51 -19.22
CA PHE A 248 14.50 -8.28 -20.03
C PHE A 248 15.63 -7.30 -19.68
N ASN A 249 16.59 -7.68 -18.82
CA ASN A 249 17.63 -6.79 -18.28
C ASN A 249 17.07 -5.51 -17.62
N ILE A 250 15.94 -5.63 -16.92
CA ILE A 250 15.41 -4.58 -16.06
C ILE A 250 16.00 -4.75 -14.65
N ASP A 251 16.57 -3.68 -14.09
CA ASP A 251 17.21 -3.70 -12.78
C ASP A 251 16.30 -3.20 -11.66
N MET A 252 15.28 -2.40 -11.98
CA MET A 252 14.36 -1.83 -11.01
C MET A 252 12.91 -1.89 -11.52
N LEU A 253 12.04 -2.46 -10.72
CA LEU A 253 10.59 -2.44 -10.93
C LEU A 253 9.97 -1.30 -10.14
N LEU A 254 9.20 -0.45 -10.82
CA LEU A 254 8.36 0.56 -10.19
C LEU A 254 7.08 -0.13 -9.71
N LEU A 255 6.74 0.03 -8.42
CA LEU A 255 5.74 -0.72 -7.64
C LEU A 255 6.35 -1.95 -6.92
N PRO A 256 5.74 -2.46 -5.82
CA PRO A 256 4.31 -2.41 -5.49
C PRO A 256 3.80 -1.07 -4.91
N GLY A 257 2.50 -0.84 -5.06
CA GLY A 257 1.74 0.21 -4.40
C GLY A 257 1.47 -0.13 -2.92
N LEU A 258 1.73 0.82 -2.02
CA LEU A 258 1.68 0.67 -0.56
C LEU A 258 0.77 1.69 0.13
N ASN A 259 0.16 2.60 -0.64
CA ASN A 259 -0.97 3.38 -0.13
C ASN A 259 -2.10 2.42 0.28
N LEU A 260 -2.95 2.88 1.20
CA LEU A 260 -4.11 2.10 1.61
C LEU A 260 -5.29 2.36 0.66
N GLN A 261 -6.13 1.35 0.50
CA GLN A 261 -7.44 1.49 -0.15
C GLN A 261 -8.37 2.29 0.79
N ARG A 262 -8.13 3.59 0.91
CA ARG A 262 -8.86 4.49 1.82
C ARG A 262 -10.31 4.66 1.38
N ASP A 263 -10.51 4.85 0.08
CA ASP A 263 -11.80 5.08 -0.54
C ASP A 263 -12.09 3.95 -1.53
N VAL A 264 -13.28 3.36 -1.47
CA VAL A 264 -13.68 2.27 -2.36
C VAL A 264 -13.74 2.69 -3.83
N LEU A 265 -13.82 3.99 -4.11
CA LEU A 265 -13.84 4.54 -5.48
C LEU A 265 -12.45 4.85 -6.04
N GLY A 266 -11.36 4.64 -5.30
CA GLY A 266 -10.01 4.96 -5.77
C GLY A 266 -9.63 4.20 -7.05
N GLY A 267 -9.24 4.91 -8.11
CA GLY A 267 -8.95 4.34 -9.44
C GLY A 267 -7.73 3.40 -9.51
N SER A 268 -6.86 3.43 -8.50
CA SER A 268 -5.67 2.56 -8.40
C SER A 268 -5.79 1.49 -7.31
N ASN A 269 -6.98 1.26 -6.73
CA ASN A 269 -7.13 0.30 -5.63
C ASN A 269 -6.69 -1.13 -6.01
N TYR A 270 -6.80 -1.52 -7.27
CA TYR A 270 -6.30 -2.83 -7.74
C TYR A 270 -4.78 -3.00 -7.55
N GLU A 271 -4.02 -1.90 -7.57
CA GLU A 271 -2.56 -1.83 -7.36
C GLU A 271 -2.19 -1.63 -5.88
N LEU A 272 -3.17 -1.63 -4.98
CA LEU A 272 -2.98 -1.49 -3.53
C LEU A 272 -3.44 -2.76 -2.83
N TYR A 273 -2.78 -3.15 -1.73
CA TYR A 273 -3.06 -4.42 -1.06
C TYR A 273 -4.38 -4.41 -0.26
N SER A 274 -4.60 -3.41 0.59
CA SER A 274 -5.67 -3.44 1.60
C SER A 274 -6.00 -2.06 2.17
N GLU A 275 -7.17 -1.95 2.82
CA GLU A 275 -7.49 -0.87 3.76
C GLU A 275 -6.74 -0.98 5.10
N ASP A 276 -6.07 -2.10 5.38
CA ASP A 276 -5.33 -2.36 6.63
C ASP A 276 -3.81 -2.23 6.45
N PRO A 277 -3.11 -1.45 7.30
CA PRO A 277 -1.67 -1.24 7.15
C PRO A 277 -0.82 -2.45 7.53
N LEU A 278 -1.29 -3.37 8.38
CA LEU A 278 -0.52 -4.58 8.72
C LEU A 278 -0.57 -5.58 7.57
N LEU A 279 -1.76 -5.82 7.02
CA LEU A 279 -1.90 -6.69 5.85
C LEU A 279 -1.09 -6.14 4.67
N SER A 280 -1.26 -4.85 4.35
CA SER A 280 -0.51 -4.20 3.27
C SER A 280 1.01 -4.27 3.49
N GLY A 281 1.50 -3.93 4.68
CA GLY A 281 2.93 -3.93 4.98
C GLY A 281 3.59 -5.31 4.88
N TYR A 282 2.97 -6.34 5.46
CA TYR A 282 3.55 -7.70 5.44
C TYR A 282 3.46 -8.37 4.07
N MET A 283 2.35 -8.20 3.35
CA MET A 283 2.23 -8.73 1.98
C MET A 283 3.20 -8.04 1.02
N ALA A 284 3.36 -6.72 1.13
CA ALA A 284 4.33 -5.97 0.35
C ALA A 284 5.77 -6.37 0.69
N ALA A 285 6.12 -6.53 1.97
CA ALA A 285 7.46 -6.96 2.37
C ALA A 285 7.83 -8.33 1.78
N ALA A 286 6.90 -9.29 1.81
CA ALA A 286 7.11 -10.61 1.22
C ALA A 286 7.31 -10.52 -0.30
N TYR A 287 6.46 -9.76 -0.99
CA TYR A 287 6.56 -9.52 -2.43
C TYR A 287 7.90 -8.87 -2.84
N ILE A 288 8.31 -7.81 -2.11
CA ILE A 288 9.59 -7.11 -2.31
C ILE A 288 10.78 -8.06 -2.07
N ASN A 289 10.75 -8.86 -1.00
CA ASN A 289 11.78 -9.86 -0.73
C ASN A 289 11.91 -10.85 -1.90
N GLY A 290 10.78 -11.28 -2.48
CA GLY A 290 10.74 -12.10 -3.68
C GLY A 290 11.48 -11.45 -4.85
N ILE A 291 11.12 -10.22 -5.22
CA ILE A 291 11.76 -9.48 -6.33
C ILE A 291 13.27 -9.33 -6.09
N GLN A 292 13.64 -8.89 -4.90
CA GLN A 292 15.03 -8.60 -4.55
C GLN A 292 15.90 -9.85 -4.38
N SER A 293 15.31 -11.03 -4.19
CA SER A 293 16.03 -12.30 -4.21
C SER A 293 16.69 -12.59 -5.57
N GLU A 294 16.16 -12.00 -6.65
CA GLU A 294 16.68 -12.10 -8.02
C GLU A 294 17.63 -10.95 -8.40
N ARG A 295 18.04 -10.13 -7.41
CA ARG A 295 18.85 -8.90 -7.56
C ARG A 295 18.24 -7.82 -8.45
N VAL A 296 16.92 -7.85 -8.59
CA VAL A 296 16.13 -6.76 -9.16
C VAL A 296 15.61 -5.93 -8.01
N GLY A 297 15.69 -4.60 -8.09
CA GLY A 297 15.15 -3.71 -7.08
C GLY A 297 13.64 -3.56 -7.20
N ALA A 298 12.95 -3.43 -6.06
CA ALA A 298 11.58 -2.91 -6.03
C ALA A 298 11.60 -1.44 -5.59
N SER A 299 10.78 -0.62 -6.24
CA SER A 299 10.55 0.79 -5.88
C SER A 299 9.14 0.94 -5.32
N ALA A 300 9.02 0.84 -4.00
CA ALA A 300 7.73 0.87 -3.30
C ALA A 300 7.17 2.31 -3.23
N GLY A 301 5.90 2.51 -3.55
CA GLY A 301 5.30 3.85 -3.63
C GLY A 301 3.79 3.84 -3.35
N TYR A 302 3.12 4.99 -3.30
CA TYR A 302 3.65 6.34 -3.37
C TYR A 302 3.76 6.94 -1.96
N PHE A 303 4.96 7.32 -1.56
CA PHE A 303 5.32 7.76 -0.20
C PHE A 303 5.10 9.28 -0.02
N ALA A 304 4.07 9.77 0.69
CA ALA A 304 2.98 9.03 1.33
C ALA A 304 1.60 9.64 0.99
N THR A 305 0.53 8.97 1.42
CA THR A 305 -0.86 9.50 1.48
C THR A 305 -1.62 9.76 0.17
N GLY A 306 -1.16 9.26 -0.98
CA GLY A 306 -1.84 9.42 -2.27
C GLY A 306 -3.28 8.87 -2.29
N SER A 307 -4.21 9.64 -2.89
CA SER A 307 -5.66 9.41 -2.77
C SER A 307 -6.32 8.73 -3.98
N GLY A 308 -5.55 8.39 -5.03
CA GLY A 308 -6.08 7.77 -6.25
C GLY A 308 -6.87 8.71 -7.16
N LYS A 309 -7.34 9.86 -6.65
CA LYS A 309 -8.08 10.87 -7.42
C LYS A 309 -7.27 11.35 -8.59
N THR A 310 -7.92 11.50 -9.75
CA THR A 310 -7.36 12.06 -10.99
C THR A 310 -6.42 13.19 -10.65
N ALA A 311 -5.11 12.90 -10.72
CA ALA A 311 -4.06 13.76 -10.24
C ALA A 311 -4.02 15.03 -11.11
N LYS A 312 -4.78 16.04 -10.72
CA LYS A 312 -4.40 17.42 -11.01
C LYS A 312 -3.17 17.65 -10.14
N GLU A 313 -2.02 17.97 -10.72
CA GLU A 313 -0.66 18.13 -10.14
C GLU A 313 -0.56 19.16 -8.96
N THR A 314 -1.53 19.15 -8.05
CA THR A 314 -1.91 20.23 -7.15
C THR A 314 -2.71 19.76 -5.93
N VAL A 315 -3.06 18.47 -5.83
CA VAL A 315 -3.83 17.95 -4.69
C VAL A 315 -3.00 18.06 -3.42
N ASN A 316 -3.60 18.62 -2.39
CA ASN A 316 -3.07 18.70 -1.05
C ASN A 316 -3.90 17.84 -0.09
N VAL A 317 -3.27 16.80 0.44
CA VAL A 317 -3.85 15.92 1.44
C VAL A 317 -3.56 16.49 2.82
N ASN A 318 -4.61 16.90 3.53
CA ASN A 318 -4.52 17.31 4.92
C ASN A 318 -4.79 16.11 5.83
N VAL A 319 -3.83 15.77 6.67
CA VAL A 319 -3.84 14.58 7.53
C VAL A 319 -3.19 14.90 8.87
N THR A 320 -3.72 14.36 9.97
CA THR A 320 -3.09 14.49 11.29
C THR A 320 -1.78 13.70 11.36
N GLU A 321 -0.83 14.11 12.19
CA GLU A 321 0.41 13.34 12.39
C GLU A 321 0.08 11.94 12.92
N ARG A 322 -0.96 11.86 13.76
CA ARG A 322 -1.47 10.60 14.28
C ARG A 322 -1.94 9.65 13.19
N ALA A 323 -2.87 10.07 12.33
CA ALA A 323 -3.38 9.21 11.25
C ALA A 323 -2.25 8.88 10.26
N LEU A 324 -1.40 9.85 9.92
CA LEU A 324 -0.24 9.64 9.09
C LEU A 324 0.64 8.50 9.63
N ARG A 325 0.98 8.52 10.92
CA ARG A 325 1.85 7.52 11.56
C ARG A 325 1.16 6.19 11.81
N GLU A 326 -0.03 6.18 12.41
CA GLU A 326 -0.76 4.95 12.78
C GLU A 326 -1.31 4.20 11.56
N ILE A 327 -1.68 4.91 10.50
CA ILE A 327 -2.38 4.32 9.34
C ILE A 327 -1.46 4.35 8.10
N TYR A 328 -1.20 5.53 7.55
CA TYR A 328 -0.66 5.65 6.20
C TYR A 328 0.83 5.29 6.07
N LEU A 329 1.63 5.57 7.11
CA LEU A 329 3.05 5.25 7.13
C LEU A 329 3.35 3.86 7.68
N THR A 330 2.44 3.24 8.44
CA THR A 330 2.73 1.96 9.09
C THR A 330 3.00 0.85 8.06
N ALA A 331 2.29 0.81 6.94
CA ALA A 331 2.57 -0.15 5.87
C ALA A 331 3.97 0.02 5.26
N PHE A 332 4.37 1.28 4.98
CA PHE A 332 5.71 1.60 4.50
C PHE A 332 6.79 1.27 5.54
N GLU A 333 6.55 1.57 6.81
CA GLU A 333 7.51 1.26 7.89
C GLU A 333 7.75 -0.25 7.98
N ILE A 334 6.68 -1.05 7.90
CA ILE A 334 6.78 -2.52 7.89
C ILE A 334 7.57 -2.98 6.66
N ALA A 335 7.22 -2.50 5.46
CA ALA A 335 7.93 -2.87 4.23
C ALA A 335 9.41 -2.49 4.29
N VAL A 336 9.74 -1.26 4.71
CA VAL A 336 11.11 -0.77 4.86
C VAL A 336 11.91 -1.63 5.83
N LYS A 337 11.37 -1.90 7.01
CA LYS A 337 12.11 -2.63 8.06
C LYS A 337 12.19 -4.14 7.83
N ASN A 338 11.26 -4.73 7.08
CA ASN A 338 11.20 -6.19 6.86
C ASN A 338 11.67 -6.63 5.46
N SER A 339 11.88 -5.70 4.52
CA SER A 339 12.35 -6.04 3.17
C SER A 339 13.41 -5.12 2.58
N ALA A 340 13.67 -3.95 3.20
CA ALA A 340 14.64 -2.96 2.73
C ALA A 340 14.54 -2.74 1.20
N PRO A 341 13.43 -2.18 0.70
CA PRO A 341 13.25 -1.93 -0.73
C PRO A 341 14.42 -1.09 -1.24
N TYR A 342 14.88 -1.39 -2.45
CA TYR A 342 16.01 -0.69 -3.05
C TYR A 342 15.68 0.78 -3.29
N ALA A 343 14.43 1.07 -3.65
CA ALA A 343 13.94 2.42 -3.80
C ALA A 343 12.55 2.63 -3.19
N LEU A 344 12.22 3.89 -2.92
CA LEU A 344 10.84 4.34 -2.69
C LEU A 344 10.47 5.41 -3.73
N ILE A 345 9.21 5.45 -4.15
CA ILE A 345 8.68 6.51 -5.02
C ILE A 345 7.93 7.51 -4.14
N SER A 346 8.31 8.78 -4.14
CA SER A 346 7.58 9.84 -3.43
C SER A 346 6.23 10.11 -4.10
N SER A 347 5.22 10.47 -3.31
CA SER A 347 3.90 10.84 -3.83
C SER A 347 3.95 12.09 -4.73
N PRO A 348 3.15 12.13 -5.82
CA PRO A 348 2.95 13.36 -6.58
C PRO A 348 2.17 14.43 -5.79
N ASP A 349 1.46 14.02 -4.73
CA ASP A 349 0.59 14.90 -3.96
C ASP A 349 1.36 15.71 -2.91
N LYS A 350 0.79 16.85 -2.54
CA LYS A 350 1.19 17.58 -1.34
C LYS A 350 0.60 16.91 -0.11
N MET A 351 1.36 16.94 0.98
CA MET A 351 0.91 16.52 2.29
C MET A 351 1.04 17.72 3.22
N ASN A 352 -0.08 18.14 3.82
CA ASN A 352 -0.14 19.27 4.75
C ASN A 352 0.52 20.55 4.18
N GLY A 353 0.30 20.82 2.89
CA GLY A 353 0.79 21.99 2.16
C GLY A 353 2.20 21.86 1.56
N VAL A 354 2.92 20.77 1.82
CA VAL A 354 4.29 20.55 1.35
C VAL A 354 4.33 19.44 0.31
N ASP A 355 5.02 19.63 -0.81
CA ASP A 355 5.21 18.59 -1.81
C ASP A 355 5.93 17.38 -1.19
N SER A 356 5.36 16.18 -1.33
CA SER A 356 5.93 14.97 -0.71
C SER A 356 7.35 14.69 -1.19
N SER A 357 7.65 15.02 -2.45
CA SER A 357 8.98 14.90 -3.05
C SER A 357 10.02 15.89 -2.47
N ALA A 358 9.58 16.96 -1.80
CA ALA A 358 10.42 18.01 -1.22
C ALA A 358 10.26 18.12 0.32
N SER A 359 9.57 17.18 0.97
CA SER A 359 9.39 17.18 2.43
C SER A 359 10.59 16.56 3.15
N ARG A 360 11.42 17.40 3.77
CA ARG A 360 12.53 16.97 4.65
C ARG A 360 12.03 16.17 5.84
N GLU A 361 10.88 16.55 6.37
CA GLU A 361 10.23 15.93 7.50
C GLU A 361 9.86 14.48 7.19
N LEU A 362 9.28 14.23 6.02
CA LEU A 362 8.92 12.89 5.57
C LEU A 362 10.16 12.07 5.17
N LEU A 363 11.01 12.60 4.30
CA LEU A 363 12.06 11.84 3.62
C LEU A 363 13.37 11.73 4.42
N SER A 364 13.74 12.76 5.17
CA SER A 364 14.99 12.77 5.96
C SER A 364 14.74 12.43 7.43
N THR A 365 13.72 13.03 8.04
CA THR A 365 13.44 12.81 9.47
C THR A 365 12.79 11.45 9.67
N ILE A 366 11.56 11.24 9.19
CA ILE A 366 10.83 9.98 9.44
C ILE A 366 11.55 8.81 8.75
N LEU A 367 11.70 8.87 7.43
CA LEU A 367 12.20 7.72 6.66
C LEU A 367 13.67 7.36 6.97
N ARG A 368 14.58 8.34 7.07
CA ARG A 368 16.01 8.03 7.25
C ARG A 368 16.46 8.09 8.71
N THR A 369 16.06 9.11 9.46
CA THR A 369 16.50 9.29 10.85
C THR A 369 15.76 8.35 11.79
N GLU A 370 14.43 8.26 11.70
CA GLU A 370 13.65 7.42 12.60
C GLU A 370 13.63 5.94 12.16
N TRP A 371 13.49 5.65 10.86
CA TRP A 371 13.40 4.26 10.38
C TRP A 371 14.73 3.66 9.93
N GLY A 372 15.75 4.49 9.68
CA GLY A 372 17.05 4.00 9.25
C GLY A 372 17.10 3.55 7.79
N TYR A 373 16.22 4.04 6.91
CA TYR A 373 16.24 3.66 5.49
C TYR A 373 17.57 3.99 4.80
N ARG A 374 18.06 3.09 3.95
CA ARG A 374 19.37 3.16 3.27
C ARG A 374 19.31 2.96 1.75
N GLY A 375 18.12 2.68 1.20
CA GLY A 375 17.90 2.75 -0.24
C GLY A 375 17.83 4.22 -0.69
N PHE A 376 17.44 4.42 -1.96
CA PHE A 376 17.21 5.75 -2.48
C PHE A 376 15.71 6.07 -2.60
N VAL A 377 15.37 7.35 -2.70
CA VAL A 377 14.03 7.84 -2.98
C VAL A 377 14.06 8.46 -4.37
N MET A 378 13.05 8.15 -5.18
CA MET A 378 12.85 8.79 -6.48
C MET A 378 11.56 9.60 -6.51
N SER A 379 11.51 10.60 -7.37
CA SER A 379 10.28 11.33 -7.66
C SER A 379 9.26 10.46 -8.41
N SER A 380 7.97 10.77 -8.27
CA SER A 380 6.98 10.29 -9.25
C SER A 380 7.29 10.92 -10.63
N LEU A 381 6.84 10.29 -11.71
CA LEU A 381 7.13 10.76 -13.07
C LEU A 381 6.55 12.15 -13.40
N ASN A 382 5.58 12.61 -12.60
CA ASN A 382 4.89 13.88 -12.71
C ASN A 382 5.16 14.81 -11.50
N ALA A 383 6.22 14.55 -10.74
CA ALA A 383 6.55 15.40 -9.59
C ALA A 383 6.81 16.84 -10.03
N SER A 384 6.14 17.79 -9.37
CA SER A 384 6.37 19.21 -9.59
C SER A 384 7.50 19.75 -8.69
N GLY A 385 7.88 21.01 -8.91
CA GLY A 385 8.84 21.73 -8.06
C GLY A 385 10.30 21.72 -8.56
N ASP A 386 11.15 22.46 -7.85
CA ASP A 386 12.58 22.65 -8.17
C ASP A 386 13.39 21.40 -7.77
N ALA A 387 14.31 20.96 -8.63
CA ALA A 387 15.15 19.78 -8.38
C ALA A 387 16.06 19.96 -7.16
N ALA A 388 16.51 21.18 -6.87
CA ALA A 388 17.33 21.45 -5.70
C ALA A 388 16.56 21.25 -4.39
N ASP A 389 15.26 21.58 -4.35
CA ASP A 389 14.42 21.36 -3.16
C ASP A 389 14.24 19.87 -2.88
N ARG A 390 14.09 19.05 -3.93
CA ARG A 390 14.08 17.58 -3.85
C ARG A 390 15.38 17.02 -3.28
N ILE A 391 16.54 17.47 -3.78
CA ILE A 391 17.86 17.08 -3.23
C ILE A 391 18.02 17.54 -1.77
N ALA A 392 17.56 18.75 -1.46
CA ALA A 392 17.53 19.26 -0.09
C ALA A 392 16.71 18.37 0.87
N ALA A 393 15.66 17.72 0.37
CA ALA A 393 14.82 16.77 1.08
C ALA A 393 15.32 15.32 1.05
N GLN A 394 16.44 15.03 0.37
CA GLN A 394 16.93 13.66 0.12
C GLN A 394 15.94 12.78 -0.66
N ASN A 395 15.21 13.40 -1.59
CA ASN A 395 14.69 12.71 -2.76
C ASN A 395 15.84 12.61 -3.78
N ASP A 396 16.45 11.43 -3.86
CA ASP A 396 17.78 11.26 -4.41
C ASP A 396 17.80 11.27 -5.94
N LEU A 397 16.73 10.82 -6.60
CA LEU A 397 16.66 10.68 -8.06
C LEU A 397 15.40 11.35 -8.64
N SER A 398 15.58 12.33 -9.51
CA SER A 398 14.48 12.81 -10.37
C SER A 398 14.32 11.86 -11.56
N LEU A 399 13.16 11.23 -11.72
CA LEU A 399 12.84 10.32 -12.82
C LEU A 399 11.44 10.63 -13.38
N PRO A 400 11.29 10.92 -14.69
CA PRO A 400 12.37 11.28 -15.58
C PRO A 400 13.02 12.59 -15.12
N GLY A 401 14.29 12.78 -15.46
CA GLY A 401 14.98 14.05 -15.25
C GLY A 401 15.22 14.75 -16.57
N SER A 402 15.64 16.02 -16.48
CA SER A 402 15.88 16.91 -17.61
C SER A 402 17.19 17.68 -17.45
N ASN A 403 17.72 18.24 -18.54
CA ASN A 403 18.86 19.17 -18.45
C ASN A 403 18.55 20.40 -17.57
N SER A 404 17.28 20.80 -17.47
CA SER A 404 16.88 21.90 -16.58
C SER A 404 17.07 21.53 -15.11
N ASP A 405 16.81 20.28 -14.71
CA ASP A 405 17.04 19.82 -13.34
C ASP A 405 18.54 19.90 -12.98
N VAL A 406 19.42 19.49 -13.91
CA VAL A 406 20.88 19.59 -13.74
C VAL A 406 21.30 21.05 -13.54
N GLU A 407 20.80 21.97 -14.38
CA GLU A 407 21.09 23.41 -14.26
C GLU A 407 20.58 24.00 -12.94
N GLN A 408 19.38 23.61 -12.50
CA GLN A 408 18.81 24.04 -11.22
C GLN A 408 19.68 23.59 -10.04
N ILE A 409 20.13 22.33 -10.04
CA ILE A 409 21.00 21.77 -8.99
C ILE A 409 22.35 22.51 -8.97
N LEU A 410 22.97 22.72 -10.13
CA LEU A 410 24.27 23.41 -10.20
C LEU A 410 24.18 24.85 -9.70
N SER A 411 23.17 25.58 -10.15
CA SER A 411 22.89 26.94 -9.67
C SER A 411 22.65 26.96 -8.16
N ALA A 412 21.88 26.00 -7.62
CA ALA A 412 21.59 25.92 -6.20
C ALA A 412 22.83 25.63 -5.34
N VAL A 413 23.78 24.83 -5.85
CA VAL A 413 25.06 24.61 -5.16
C VAL A 413 25.93 25.87 -5.19
N GLU A 414 26.02 26.56 -6.32
CA GLU A 414 26.79 27.80 -6.47
C GLU A 414 26.24 28.93 -5.57
N GLU A 415 24.91 29.04 -5.49
CA GLU A 415 24.18 30.00 -4.65
C GLU A 415 24.17 29.61 -3.16
N GLY A 416 24.57 28.38 -2.82
CA GLY A 416 24.55 27.85 -1.45
C GLY A 416 23.16 27.51 -0.92
N ARG A 417 22.14 27.36 -1.79
CA ARG A 417 20.79 26.88 -1.43
C ARG A 417 20.81 25.41 -1.01
N ILE A 418 21.68 24.62 -1.65
CA ILE A 418 22.01 23.25 -1.23
C ILE A 418 23.53 23.12 -1.05
N THR A 419 23.93 22.25 -0.14
CA THR A 419 25.35 21.97 0.13
C THR A 419 25.84 20.82 -0.76
N GLN A 420 27.16 20.82 -1.03
CA GLN A 420 27.80 19.69 -1.71
C GLN A 420 27.54 18.35 -0.99
N ALA A 421 27.50 18.36 0.35
CA ALA A 421 27.23 17.18 1.16
C ALA A 421 25.81 16.62 0.97
N GLN A 422 24.80 17.47 0.73
CA GLN A 422 23.44 17.03 0.44
C GLN A 422 23.36 16.33 -0.93
N LEU A 423 24.02 16.91 -1.94
CA LEU A 423 24.13 16.29 -3.27
C LEU A 423 24.92 14.97 -3.23
N ASP A 424 26.03 14.95 -2.49
CA ASP A 424 26.86 13.75 -2.32
C ASP A 424 26.05 12.62 -1.66
N ALA A 425 25.26 12.91 -0.62
CA ALA A 425 24.42 11.91 0.05
C ALA A 425 23.42 11.26 -0.91
N CYS A 426 22.82 12.04 -1.82
CA CYS A 426 21.90 11.51 -2.84
C CYS A 426 22.61 10.57 -3.81
N CYS A 427 23.80 10.98 -4.29
CA CYS A 427 24.65 10.14 -5.14
C CYS A 427 25.04 8.83 -4.43
N GLU A 428 25.43 8.90 -3.15
CA GLU A 428 25.80 7.72 -2.37
C GLU A 428 24.64 6.73 -2.25
N ASN A 429 23.41 7.20 -2.01
CA ASN A 429 22.23 6.34 -1.91
C ASN A 429 21.93 5.62 -3.23
N ILE A 430 22.03 6.31 -4.36
CA ILE A 430 21.86 5.72 -5.70
C ILE A 430 22.94 4.66 -5.95
N LEU A 431 24.21 4.99 -5.74
CA LEU A 431 25.32 4.09 -6.08
C LEU A 431 25.37 2.83 -5.20
N ARG A 432 24.92 2.90 -3.94
CA ARG A 432 24.74 1.71 -3.09
C ARG A 432 23.76 0.70 -3.70
N VAL A 433 22.77 1.18 -4.44
CA VAL A 433 21.78 0.32 -5.12
C VAL A 433 22.29 -0.10 -6.50
N VAL A 434 22.90 0.80 -7.27
CA VAL A 434 23.54 0.44 -8.55
C VAL A 434 24.52 -0.71 -8.37
N ALA A 435 25.35 -0.70 -7.32
CA ALA A 435 26.30 -1.77 -7.02
C ALA A 435 25.65 -3.16 -6.74
N LYS A 436 24.36 -3.19 -6.40
CA LYS A 436 23.59 -4.43 -6.16
C LYS A 436 22.88 -4.96 -7.40
N SER A 437 22.73 -4.13 -8.44
CA SER A 437 21.96 -4.43 -9.65
C SER A 437 22.55 -5.58 -10.47
N ASN A 438 21.72 -6.21 -11.31
CA ASN A 438 22.16 -7.25 -12.23
C ASN A 438 23.13 -6.69 -13.27
N THR A 439 22.82 -5.51 -13.81
CA THR A 439 23.68 -4.82 -14.80
C THR A 439 25.09 -4.58 -14.25
N PHE A 440 25.22 -4.09 -13.02
CA PHE A 440 26.54 -3.88 -12.40
C PHE A 440 27.32 -5.17 -12.18
N ASN A 441 26.63 -6.26 -11.87
CA ASN A 441 27.24 -7.56 -11.62
C ASN A 441 27.45 -8.38 -12.91
N GLU A 442 27.24 -7.79 -14.09
CA GLU A 442 27.34 -8.43 -15.41
C GLU A 442 26.45 -9.68 -15.54
N TRP A 443 25.32 -9.69 -14.82
CA TRP A 443 24.35 -10.78 -14.85
C TRP A 443 23.34 -10.55 -15.96
N ASN A 444 23.70 -10.95 -17.18
CA ASN A 444 22.81 -10.85 -18.34
C ASN A 444 21.77 -11.98 -18.36
N GLY A 445 20.55 -11.64 -18.79
CA GLY A 445 19.32 -12.41 -18.60
C GLY A 445 19.34 -13.92 -18.95
N GLY A 446 18.48 -14.67 -18.23
CA GLY A 446 18.13 -16.06 -18.54
C GLY A 446 16.94 -16.17 -19.50
N ALA A 447 16.49 -17.38 -19.83
CA ALA A 447 15.25 -17.57 -20.61
C ALA A 447 14.02 -17.27 -19.75
N LEU A 448 12.97 -16.68 -20.35
CA LEU A 448 11.67 -16.49 -19.70
C LEU A 448 11.06 -17.85 -19.31
N ASP A 449 10.75 -18.04 -18.04
CA ASP A 449 10.08 -19.25 -17.53
C ASP A 449 8.56 -19.10 -17.63
N ALA A 450 8.05 -19.11 -18.86
CA ALA A 450 6.63 -18.90 -19.13
C ALA A 450 5.71 -19.94 -18.46
N GLU A 451 6.15 -21.21 -18.38
CA GLU A 451 5.37 -22.28 -17.75
C GLU A 451 5.33 -22.14 -16.22
N GLY A 452 6.49 -21.86 -15.60
CA GLY A 452 6.57 -21.58 -14.17
C GLY A 452 5.77 -20.34 -13.77
N GLY A 453 5.90 -19.25 -14.54
CA GLY A 453 5.14 -18.02 -14.39
C GLY A 453 3.63 -18.25 -14.48
N ALA A 454 3.17 -18.98 -15.50
CA ALA A 454 1.75 -19.35 -15.64
C ALA A 454 1.22 -20.18 -14.47
N SER A 455 1.98 -21.17 -14.00
CA SER A 455 1.58 -21.98 -12.86
C SER A 455 1.43 -21.13 -11.59
N ILE A 456 2.34 -20.18 -11.35
CA ILE A 456 2.31 -19.28 -10.19
C ILE A 456 1.17 -18.28 -10.31
N ALA A 457 0.95 -17.71 -11.50
CA ALA A 457 -0.17 -16.80 -11.76
C ALA A 457 -1.51 -17.48 -11.50
N LYS A 458 -1.69 -18.72 -11.96
CA LYS A 458 -2.91 -19.50 -11.69
C LYS A 458 -3.10 -19.80 -10.20
N GLU A 459 -2.04 -20.18 -9.50
CA GLU A 459 -2.08 -20.46 -8.06
C GLU A 459 -2.50 -19.20 -7.27
N ALA A 460 -1.88 -18.05 -7.56
CA ALA A 460 -2.21 -16.78 -6.95
C ALA A 460 -3.65 -16.32 -7.29
N ALA A 461 -4.10 -16.49 -8.53
CA ALA A 461 -5.47 -16.21 -8.92
C ALA A 461 -6.46 -17.08 -8.12
N SER A 462 -6.21 -18.38 -8.08
CA SER A 462 -7.06 -19.37 -7.42
C SER A 462 -7.18 -19.16 -5.90
N GLU A 463 -6.08 -18.81 -5.24
CA GLU A 463 -6.08 -18.51 -3.81
C GLU A 463 -6.61 -17.10 -3.47
N GLY A 464 -6.64 -16.19 -4.44
CA GLY A 464 -7.03 -14.79 -4.27
C GLY A 464 -8.51 -14.50 -4.57
N MET A 465 -9.16 -15.30 -5.41
CA MET A 465 -10.61 -15.14 -5.65
C MET A 465 -11.42 -15.43 -4.38
N VAL A 466 -12.41 -14.57 -4.11
CA VAL A 466 -13.18 -14.59 -2.87
C VAL A 466 -14.62 -15.03 -3.15
N LEU A 467 -15.04 -16.15 -2.56
CA LEU A 467 -16.42 -16.59 -2.62
C LEU A 467 -17.24 -15.78 -1.61
N LEU A 468 -18.10 -14.87 -2.08
CA LEU A 468 -18.87 -13.97 -1.24
C LEU A 468 -20.20 -14.59 -0.79
N LYS A 469 -20.83 -15.34 -1.69
CA LYS A 469 -22.12 -16.00 -1.46
C LYS A 469 -22.11 -17.39 -2.09
N ASN A 470 -22.74 -18.36 -1.42
CA ASN A 470 -22.96 -19.70 -1.96
C ASN A 470 -24.15 -20.39 -1.28
N ASP A 471 -25.35 -20.03 -1.70
CA ASP A 471 -26.61 -20.60 -1.23
C ASP A 471 -27.03 -21.78 -2.13
N ASN A 472 -27.93 -22.63 -1.63
CA ASN A 472 -28.58 -23.71 -2.38
C ASN A 472 -27.62 -24.73 -3.03
N GLY A 473 -26.35 -24.78 -2.60
CA GLY A 473 -25.33 -25.62 -3.22
C GLY A 473 -25.02 -25.21 -4.66
N ALA A 474 -25.13 -23.92 -4.98
CA ALA A 474 -24.91 -23.40 -6.33
C ALA A 474 -23.49 -23.64 -6.84
N LEU A 475 -22.48 -23.52 -5.96
CA LEU A 475 -21.11 -23.89 -6.23
C LEU A 475 -20.60 -24.97 -5.25
N PRO A 476 -19.82 -25.96 -5.70
CA PRO A 476 -19.48 -26.26 -7.10
C PRO A 476 -20.71 -26.54 -7.98
N ALA A 477 -20.69 -26.04 -9.22
CA ALA A 477 -21.83 -26.13 -10.12
C ALA A 477 -22.09 -27.58 -10.56
N ALA A 478 -23.35 -28.00 -10.47
CA ALA A 478 -23.79 -29.32 -10.91
C ALA A 478 -24.27 -29.28 -12.37
N GLY A 479 -23.91 -30.30 -13.15
CA GLY A 479 -24.28 -30.42 -14.56
C GLY A 479 -23.13 -30.09 -15.52
N GLU A 480 -23.40 -30.15 -16.82
CA GLU A 480 -22.40 -29.96 -17.87
C GLU A 480 -22.74 -28.75 -18.75
N LYS A 481 -24.01 -28.36 -18.86
CA LYS A 481 -24.45 -27.28 -19.75
C LYS A 481 -24.55 -25.95 -19.01
N ALA A 482 -23.75 -24.98 -19.43
CA ALA A 482 -23.68 -23.66 -18.81
C ALA A 482 -24.30 -22.58 -19.71
N ALA A 483 -25.28 -21.84 -19.19
CA ALA A 483 -25.71 -20.61 -19.81
C ALA A 483 -24.86 -19.45 -19.29
N ILE A 484 -23.96 -18.94 -20.13
CA ILE A 484 -23.03 -17.86 -19.74
C ILE A 484 -23.55 -16.54 -20.32
N PHE A 485 -23.81 -15.58 -19.44
CA PHE A 485 -24.30 -14.24 -19.74
C PHE A 485 -23.25 -13.19 -19.35
N GLY A 486 -23.43 -11.97 -19.84
CA GLY A 486 -22.52 -10.85 -19.63
C GLY A 486 -21.47 -10.75 -20.73
N ASN A 487 -21.18 -9.53 -21.19
CA ASN A 487 -20.12 -9.28 -22.18
C ASN A 487 -18.74 -9.69 -21.65
N ALA A 488 -18.54 -9.58 -20.34
CA ALA A 488 -17.31 -9.92 -19.65
C ALA A 488 -16.92 -11.41 -19.78
N GLN A 489 -17.83 -12.27 -20.25
CA GLN A 489 -17.49 -13.66 -20.54
C GLN A 489 -16.46 -13.82 -21.67
N ILE A 490 -16.46 -12.87 -22.62
CA ILE A 490 -15.50 -12.78 -23.74
C ILE A 490 -14.46 -11.70 -23.42
N TYR A 491 -14.91 -10.55 -22.95
CA TYR A 491 -14.07 -9.37 -22.65
C TYR A 491 -13.67 -9.34 -21.16
N THR A 492 -13.13 -10.45 -20.67
CA THR A 492 -12.70 -10.60 -19.28
C THR A 492 -11.57 -9.62 -18.96
N ARG A 493 -11.69 -8.90 -17.84
CA ARG A 493 -10.68 -7.96 -17.35
C ARG A 493 -9.62 -8.72 -16.57
N ILE A 494 -8.40 -8.76 -17.09
CA ILE A 494 -7.27 -9.47 -16.49
C ILE A 494 -6.32 -8.55 -15.71
N GLY A 495 -6.46 -7.22 -15.85
CA GLY A 495 -5.60 -6.20 -15.25
C GLY A 495 -6.21 -4.80 -15.39
N GLY A 496 -5.59 -3.79 -14.77
CA GLY A 496 -6.03 -2.41 -14.87
C GLY A 496 -5.52 -1.72 -16.14
N THR A 497 -6.05 -0.53 -16.45
CA THR A 497 -5.47 0.31 -17.49
C THR A 497 -4.31 1.11 -16.90
N GLY A 498 -3.14 1.05 -17.55
CA GLY A 498 -1.92 1.73 -17.08
C GLY A 498 -0.76 0.78 -16.85
N ASP A 499 -1.04 -0.50 -16.62
CA ASP A 499 -0.02 -1.53 -16.35
C ASP A 499 0.92 -1.73 -17.55
N GLY A 500 0.44 -1.47 -18.78
CA GLY A 500 1.25 -1.52 -20.01
C GLY A 500 1.89 -2.89 -20.27
N VAL A 501 1.37 -3.95 -19.64
CA VAL A 501 1.91 -5.32 -19.73
C VAL A 501 1.35 -6.02 -20.95
N ASN A 502 2.22 -6.50 -21.82
CA ASN A 502 1.84 -7.40 -22.90
C ASN A 502 1.81 -8.84 -22.39
N ALA A 503 0.64 -9.34 -22.00
CA ALA A 503 0.52 -10.69 -21.44
C ALA A 503 0.84 -11.79 -22.48
N LEU A 504 1.44 -12.89 -22.03
CA LEU A 504 1.70 -14.09 -22.86
C LEU A 504 0.44 -14.54 -23.63
N TYR A 505 -0.67 -14.60 -22.90
CA TYR A 505 -2.02 -14.86 -23.37
C TYR A 505 -3.02 -14.32 -22.33
N SER A 506 -4.31 -14.52 -22.58
CA SER A 506 -5.36 -14.33 -21.59
C SER A 506 -6.41 -15.42 -21.78
N VAL A 507 -6.96 -15.95 -20.68
CA VAL A 507 -8.06 -16.90 -20.71
C VAL A 507 -9.33 -16.18 -20.25
N SER A 508 -10.29 -16.04 -21.15
CA SER A 508 -11.62 -15.49 -20.85
C SER A 508 -12.45 -16.44 -19.99
N PHE A 509 -13.52 -15.97 -19.32
CA PHE A 509 -14.41 -16.86 -18.56
C PHE A 509 -15.06 -17.93 -19.44
N LEU A 510 -15.44 -17.58 -20.67
CA LEU A 510 -15.98 -18.54 -21.63
C LEU A 510 -14.97 -19.65 -21.94
N GLU A 511 -13.74 -19.29 -22.31
CA GLU A 511 -12.67 -20.25 -22.60
C GLU A 511 -12.32 -21.08 -21.37
N GLY A 512 -12.28 -20.48 -20.18
CA GLY A 512 -12.04 -21.17 -18.92
C GLY A 512 -13.06 -22.27 -18.66
N LEU A 513 -14.35 -21.97 -18.81
CA LEU A 513 -15.44 -22.94 -18.64
C LEU A 513 -15.40 -24.04 -19.70
N GLU A 514 -15.10 -23.71 -20.96
CA GLU A 514 -14.89 -24.72 -22.02
C GLU A 514 -13.71 -25.64 -21.71
N ASN A 515 -12.58 -25.08 -21.26
CA ASN A 515 -11.38 -25.83 -20.88
C ASN A 515 -11.61 -26.72 -19.65
N ALA A 516 -12.52 -26.32 -18.74
CA ALA A 516 -12.94 -27.10 -17.60
C ALA A 516 -13.93 -28.24 -17.96
N GLY A 517 -14.37 -28.32 -19.22
CA GLY A 517 -15.22 -29.40 -19.72
C GLY A 517 -16.72 -29.07 -19.72
N TYR A 518 -17.12 -27.84 -19.42
CA TYR A 518 -18.50 -27.41 -19.58
C TYR A 518 -18.85 -27.22 -21.07
N THR A 519 -20.14 -27.35 -21.39
CA THR A 519 -20.69 -27.08 -22.72
C THR A 519 -21.48 -25.77 -22.67
N PRO A 520 -20.91 -24.64 -23.13
CA PRO A 520 -21.65 -23.38 -23.19
C PRO A 520 -22.83 -23.43 -24.16
N ASP A 521 -23.91 -22.72 -23.83
CA ASP A 521 -25.06 -22.52 -24.72
C ASP A 521 -24.62 -21.88 -26.05
N ALA A 522 -24.76 -22.64 -27.15
CA ALA A 522 -24.30 -22.21 -28.47
C ALA A 522 -25.04 -20.96 -29.01
N VAL A 523 -26.30 -20.75 -28.61
CA VAL A 523 -27.09 -19.59 -29.02
C VAL A 523 -26.58 -18.34 -28.32
N LEU A 524 -26.34 -18.41 -27.00
CA LEU A 524 -25.74 -17.33 -26.23
C LEU A 524 -24.31 -17.04 -26.69
N LYS A 525 -23.49 -18.08 -26.91
CA LYS A 525 -22.12 -17.91 -27.43
C LYS A 525 -22.11 -17.17 -28.77
N ASN A 526 -22.98 -17.56 -29.71
CA ASN A 526 -23.10 -16.86 -30.98
C ASN A 526 -23.60 -15.41 -30.80
N LEU A 527 -24.60 -15.21 -29.94
CA LEU A 527 -25.17 -13.89 -29.66
C LEU A 527 -24.12 -12.92 -29.09
N TYR A 528 -23.38 -13.32 -28.05
CA TYR A 528 -22.34 -12.49 -27.44
C TYR A 528 -21.10 -12.33 -28.35
N SER A 529 -20.78 -13.29 -29.23
CA SER A 529 -19.67 -13.14 -30.19
C SER A 529 -19.89 -12.05 -31.24
N GLN A 530 -21.14 -11.63 -31.44
CA GLN A 530 -21.48 -10.54 -32.37
C GLN A 530 -21.33 -9.16 -31.72
N CYS A 531 -21.26 -9.09 -30.39
CA CYS A 531 -20.93 -7.87 -29.67
C CYS A 531 -19.46 -7.53 -29.96
N LYS A 532 -19.21 -6.47 -30.71
CA LYS A 532 -17.85 -5.97 -30.93
C LYS A 532 -17.40 -5.19 -29.70
N ASP A 533 -16.15 -5.42 -29.30
CA ASP A 533 -15.45 -4.44 -28.48
C ASP A 533 -15.25 -3.18 -29.32
N ASP A 534 -15.74 -2.05 -28.81
CA ASP A 534 -15.45 -0.73 -29.35
C ASP A 534 -14.50 -0.03 -28.38
N PRO A 535 -13.19 -0.05 -28.62
CA PRO A 535 -12.21 0.58 -27.74
C PRO A 535 -12.36 2.12 -27.66
N GLU A 536 -13.23 2.76 -28.47
CA GLU A 536 -13.41 4.22 -28.56
C GLU A 536 -14.66 4.78 -27.85
N GLY A 537 -15.33 4.01 -26.97
CA GLY A 537 -16.46 4.52 -26.19
C GLY A 537 -16.10 5.71 -25.28
N GLU A 538 -16.97 6.71 -25.16
CA GLU A 538 -16.72 7.98 -24.43
C GLU A 538 -16.34 7.82 -22.93
N ASN A 539 -16.52 6.64 -22.33
CA ASN A 539 -16.01 6.31 -21.00
C ASN A 539 -15.53 4.85 -20.91
N PRO A 540 -14.21 4.58 -20.81
CA PRO A 540 -13.66 3.23 -20.73
C PRO A 540 -13.95 2.51 -19.40
N ALA A 541 -14.40 3.21 -18.35
CA ALA A 541 -14.69 2.63 -17.03
C ALA A 541 -16.06 1.93 -16.94
N VAL A 542 -17.02 2.33 -17.79
CA VAL A 542 -18.40 1.82 -17.78
C VAL A 542 -18.62 0.91 -18.99
N ASP A 543 -18.91 -0.37 -18.77
CA ASP A 543 -19.38 -1.24 -19.87
C ASP A 543 -20.86 -0.93 -20.19
N ALA A 544 -21.08 0.23 -20.83
CA ALA A 544 -22.41 0.72 -21.23
C ALA A 544 -23.09 -0.16 -22.31
N ARG A 545 -22.47 -1.29 -22.66
CA ARG A 545 -22.80 -2.14 -23.80
C ARG A 545 -23.33 -3.51 -23.38
N GLU A 546 -23.59 -3.73 -22.09
CA GLU A 546 -24.20 -5.00 -21.63
C GLU A 546 -25.43 -5.32 -22.48
N LEU A 547 -25.47 -6.56 -22.96
CA LEU A 547 -26.45 -6.99 -23.94
C LEU A 547 -27.82 -7.12 -23.28
N SER A 548 -28.83 -6.52 -23.91
CA SER A 548 -30.21 -6.65 -23.44
C SER A 548 -30.73 -8.07 -23.73
N ILE A 549 -30.84 -8.89 -22.68
CA ILE A 549 -31.46 -10.22 -22.75
C ILE A 549 -32.96 -10.11 -22.48
N SER A 550 -33.80 -10.56 -23.41
CA SER A 550 -35.27 -10.65 -23.25
C SER A 550 -35.68 -11.75 -22.26
N ALA A 551 -36.91 -11.67 -21.75
CA ALA A 551 -37.43 -12.70 -20.85
C ALA A 551 -37.55 -14.06 -21.56
N GLU A 552 -37.88 -14.05 -22.86
CA GLU A 552 -37.98 -15.24 -23.70
C GLU A 552 -36.61 -15.89 -23.93
N GLU A 553 -35.56 -15.09 -24.16
CA GLU A 553 -34.20 -15.60 -24.29
C GLU A 553 -33.68 -16.20 -22.98
N ALA A 554 -33.96 -15.55 -21.84
CA ALA A 554 -33.63 -16.07 -20.52
C ALA A 554 -34.36 -17.38 -20.22
N ALA A 555 -35.67 -17.45 -20.50
CA ALA A 555 -36.47 -18.66 -20.32
C ALA A 555 -36.00 -19.81 -21.23
N ARG A 556 -35.64 -19.53 -22.49
CA ARG A 556 -35.04 -20.54 -23.38
C ARG A 556 -33.74 -21.07 -22.80
N ALA A 557 -32.83 -20.18 -22.41
CA ALA A 557 -31.54 -20.57 -21.84
C ALA A 557 -31.73 -21.39 -20.55
N ALA A 558 -32.69 -21.01 -19.70
CA ALA A 558 -33.04 -21.76 -18.50
C ALA A 558 -33.55 -23.17 -18.82
N ALA A 559 -34.37 -23.34 -19.87
CA ALA A 559 -34.84 -24.67 -20.28
C ALA A 559 -33.71 -25.56 -20.82
N ASP A 560 -32.76 -24.99 -21.56
CA ASP A 560 -31.73 -25.74 -22.31
C ASP A 560 -30.46 -26.09 -21.51
N ASN A 561 -30.20 -25.39 -20.39
CA ASN A 561 -28.94 -25.47 -19.62
C ASN A 561 -29.17 -25.91 -18.17
N ASP A 562 -28.10 -26.36 -17.48
CA ASP A 562 -28.19 -26.88 -16.12
C ASP A 562 -28.07 -25.77 -15.06
N PHE A 563 -27.27 -24.75 -15.33
CA PHE A 563 -27.06 -23.59 -14.45
C PHE A 563 -26.70 -22.34 -15.27
N ALA A 564 -26.78 -21.16 -14.63
CA ALA A 564 -26.38 -19.89 -15.24
C ALA A 564 -25.14 -19.29 -14.56
N VAL A 565 -24.31 -18.63 -15.38
CA VAL A 565 -23.21 -17.77 -14.93
C VAL A 565 -23.40 -16.39 -15.54
N ILE A 566 -23.46 -15.34 -14.73
CA ILE A 566 -23.55 -13.94 -15.17
C ILE A 566 -22.21 -13.27 -14.87
N CYS A 567 -21.53 -12.75 -15.90
CA CYS A 567 -20.24 -12.07 -15.75
C CYS A 567 -20.44 -10.56 -15.75
N ILE A 568 -20.17 -9.89 -14.62
CA ILE A 568 -20.21 -8.43 -14.49
C ILE A 568 -18.78 -7.92 -14.33
N SER A 569 -18.39 -6.89 -15.08
CA SER A 569 -17.03 -6.34 -15.01
C SER A 569 -16.98 -4.83 -14.87
N ARG A 570 -15.87 -4.33 -14.30
CA ARG A 570 -15.51 -2.91 -14.30
C ARG A 570 -14.07 -2.77 -14.74
N GLN A 571 -13.80 -1.81 -15.61
CA GLN A 571 -12.44 -1.40 -15.89
C GLN A 571 -12.01 -0.37 -14.85
N THR A 572 -10.78 -0.49 -14.39
CA THR A 572 -10.14 0.43 -13.45
C THR A 572 -8.76 0.82 -13.99
N GLY A 573 -8.16 1.89 -13.48
CA GLY A 573 -6.85 2.33 -13.93
C GLY A 573 -6.39 3.64 -13.32
N ALA A 574 -5.07 3.77 -13.23
CA ALA A 574 -4.42 4.96 -12.69
C ALA A 574 -4.89 6.24 -13.42
N GLY A 575 -5.22 7.27 -12.63
CA GLY A 575 -5.67 8.57 -13.13
C GLY A 575 -7.18 8.72 -13.35
N ASN A 576 -7.97 7.65 -13.25
CA ASN A 576 -9.43 7.70 -13.38
C ASN A 576 -10.11 7.07 -12.16
N ASP A 577 -10.57 7.92 -11.24
CA ASP A 577 -11.40 7.47 -10.13
C ASP A 577 -12.76 6.95 -10.59
N HIS A 578 -13.29 6.01 -9.81
CA HIS A 578 -14.64 5.51 -9.98
C HIS A 578 -15.68 6.52 -9.50
N SER A 579 -16.88 6.44 -10.05
CA SER A 579 -18.05 7.19 -9.59
C SER A 579 -18.94 6.33 -8.69
N ALA A 580 -19.63 6.97 -7.74
CA ALA A 580 -20.65 6.33 -6.92
C ALA A 580 -21.94 5.97 -7.70
N GLY A 581 -21.99 6.24 -9.01
CA GLY A 581 -23.19 6.17 -9.84
C GLY A 581 -23.42 4.82 -10.53
N LYS A 582 -24.50 4.77 -11.32
CA LYS A 582 -24.87 3.63 -12.15
C LYS A 582 -23.86 3.35 -13.25
N GLY A 583 -23.55 2.08 -13.45
CA GLY A 583 -22.56 1.59 -14.41
C GLY A 583 -21.13 1.55 -13.87
N ASP A 584 -20.95 1.89 -12.59
CA ASP A 584 -19.66 1.89 -11.92
C ASP A 584 -19.78 1.22 -10.55
N PHE A 585 -19.76 1.96 -9.43
CA PHE A 585 -20.07 1.39 -8.11
C PHE A 585 -21.44 0.71 -8.07
N LEU A 586 -22.47 1.33 -8.66
CA LEU A 586 -23.80 0.72 -8.83
C LEU A 586 -23.89 -0.01 -10.17
N LEU A 587 -24.73 -1.05 -10.23
CA LEU A 587 -25.13 -1.65 -11.50
C LEU A 587 -25.82 -0.61 -12.40
N ASN A 588 -25.63 -0.72 -13.71
CA ASN A 588 -26.47 -0.02 -14.67
C ASN A 588 -27.83 -0.74 -14.83
N ASP A 589 -28.79 -0.06 -15.46
CA ASP A 589 -30.16 -0.58 -15.60
C ASP A 589 -30.24 -1.89 -16.41
N ARG A 590 -29.31 -2.11 -17.36
CA ARG A 590 -29.28 -3.34 -18.16
C ARG A 590 -28.73 -4.51 -17.35
N GLU A 591 -27.67 -4.29 -16.58
CA GLU A 591 -27.10 -5.29 -15.68
C GLU A 591 -28.10 -5.74 -14.61
N ALA A 592 -28.78 -4.77 -13.98
CA ALA A 592 -29.83 -5.08 -13.00
C ALA A 592 -30.98 -5.87 -13.63
N LEU A 593 -31.40 -5.52 -14.86
CA LEU A 593 -32.45 -6.23 -15.58
C LEU A 593 -32.00 -7.63 -16.04
N LEU A 594 -30.74 -7.79 -16.43
CA LEU A 594 -30.13 -9.07 -16.78
C LEU A 594 -30.17 -10.02 -15.59
N ILE A 595 -29.65 -9.58 -14.43
CA ILE A 595 -29.65 -10.38 -13.20
C ILE A 595 -31.07 -10.80 -12.84
N LYS A 596 -32.02 -9.85 -12.85
CA LYS A 596 -33.42 -10.13 -12.55
C LYS A 596 -34.00 -11.20 -13.47
N ARG A 597 -33.92 -11.00 -14.80
CA ARG A 597 -34.55 -11.90 -15.78
C ARG A 597 -33.94 -13.30 -15.77
N VAL A 598 -32.61 -13.39 -15.69
CA VAL A 598 -31.91 -14.68 -15.65
C VAL A 598 -32.22 -15.40 -14.35
N SER A 599 -32.18 -14.71 -13.20
CA SER A 599 -32.52 -15.31 -11.90
C SER A 599 -33.95 -15.84 -11.88
N GLU A 600 -34.93 -15.01 -12.27
CA GLU A 600 -36.34 -15.45 -12.35
C GLU A 600 -36.51 -16.67 -13.27
N ALA A 601 -35.88 -16.67 -14.45
CA ALA A 601 -36.00 -17.77 -15.41
C ALA A 601 -35.39 -19.08 -14.89
N PHE A 602 -34.18 -19.04 -14.32
CA PHE A 602 -33.49 -20.24 -13.83
C PHE A 602 -34.13 -20.77 -12.53
N HIS A 603 -34.54 -19.89 -11.62
CA HIS A 603 -35.23 -20.29 -10.39
C HIS A 603 -36.59 -20.94 -10.67
N ASN A 604 -37.33 -20.48 -11.69
CA ASN A 604 -38.57 -21.12 -12.13
C ASN A 604 -38.38 -22.58 -12.59
N GLU A 605 -37.19 -22.91 -13.10
CA GLU A 605 -36.79 -24.26 -13.49
C GLU A 605 -36.07 -25.02 -12.34
N GLY A 606 -35.94 -24.41 -11.16
CA GLY A 606 -35.24 -24.99 -10.00
C GLY A 606 -33.72 -25.06 -10.16
N LYS A 607 -33.13 -24.18 -10.96
CA LYS A 607 -31.70 -24.13 -11.31
C LYS A 607 -31.02 -22.92 -10.68
N THR A 608 -29.71 -22.99 -10.50
CA THR A 608 -28.94 -21.96 -9.78
C THR A 608 -28.33 -20.93 -10.71
N VAL A 609 -28.09 -19.74 -10.16
CA VAL A 609 -27.44 -18.60 -10.84
C VAL A 609 -26.22 -18.14 -10.04
N THR A 610 -25.06 -18.11 -10.71
CA THR A 610 -23.80 -17.61 -10.16
C THR A 610 -23.42 -16.29 -10.83
N VAL A 611 -22.97 -15.31 -10.06
CA VAL A 611 -22.39 -14.05 -10.58
C VAL A 611 -20.88 -14.07 -10.40
N LEU A 612 -20.15 -13.80 -11.49
CA LEU A 612 -18.72 -13.49 -11.46
C LEU A 612 -18.55 -11.98 -11.45
N LEU A 613 -17.99 -11.45 -10.35
CA LEU A 613 -17.71 -10.03 -10.18
C LEU A 613 -16.23 -9.75 -10.51
N ASN A 614 -15.98 -9.19 -11.69
CA ASN A 614 -14.65 -8.95 -12.27
C ASN A 614 -14.32 -7.45 -12.25
N ALA A 615 -13.96 -6.96 -11.06
CA ALA A 615 -13.70 -5.55 -10.80
C ALA A 615 -12.51 -5.40 -9.83
N GLY A 616 -11.67 -4.38 -10.04
CA GLY A 616 -10.55 -4.07 -9.14
C GLY A 616 -10.96 -3.45 -7.80
N ASN A 617 -12.22 -3.03 -7.68
CA ASN A 617 -12.77 -2.30 -6.55
C ASN A 617 -14.07 -2.95 -6.05
N PRO A 618 -14.48 -2.71 -4.79
CA PRO A 618 -15.80 -3.06 -4.31
C PRO A 618 -16.92 -2.42 -5.15
N MET A 619 -17.96 -3.21 -5.44
CA MET A 619 -19.21 -2.75 -6.05
C MET A 619 -20.36 -2.91 -5.07
N GLU A 620 -21.44 -2.17 -5.27
CA GLU A 620 -22.68 -2.34 -4.54
C GLU A 620 -23.30 -3.70 -4.89
N VAL A 621 -23.59 -4.49 -3.85
CA VAL A 621 -24.15 -5.85 -3.98
C VAL A 621 -25.48 -6.01 -3.27
N ALA A 622 -25.81 -5.15 -2.31
CA ALA A 622 -26.95 -5.33 -1.42
C ALA A 622 -28.31 -5.30 -2.14
N SER A 623 -28.43 -4.52 -3.21
CA SER A 623 -29.66 -4.35 -3.99
C SER A 623 -30.03 -5.59 -4.83
N TRP A 624 -29.08 -6.48 -5.11
CA TRP A 624 -29.28 -7.60 -6.05
C TRP A 624 -28.77 -8.96 -5.56
N GLN A 625 -27.90 -9.02 -4.55
CA GLN A 625 -27.30 -10.27 -4.06
C GLN A 625 -28.33 -11.32 -3.61
N SER A 626 -29.53 -10.90 -3.19
CA SER A 626 -30.60 -11.81 -2.78
C SER A 626 -31.26 -12.54 -3.96
N GLN A 627 -31.08 -12.04 -5.19
CA GLN A 627 -31.68 -12.60 -6.41
C GLN A 627 -30.87 -13.78 -6.98
N VAL A 628 -29.61 -13.94 -6.60
CA VAL A 628 -28.70 -14.97 -7.14
C VAL A 628 -28.26 -15.95 -6.06
N ASP A 629 -27.74 -17.12 -6.42
CA ASP A 629 -27.38 -18.16 -5.46
C ASP A 629 -25.90 -18.09 -5.06
N ALA A 630 -25.01 -17.71 -5.98
CA ALA A 630 -23.59 -17.56 -5.68
C ALA A 630 -22.99 -16.28 -6.25
N ILE A 631 -21.97 -15.75 -5.57
CA ILE A 631 -21.19 -14.59 -6.01
C ILE A 631 -19.71 -14.91 -5.78
N LEU A 632 -18.94 -14.94 -6.86
CA LEU A 632 -17.48 -15.08 -6.84
C LEU A 632 -16.85 -13.75 -7.23
N TYR A 633 -16.17 -13.10 -6.29
CA TYR A 633 -15.36 -11.93 -6.56
C TYR A 633 -13.99 -12.36 -7.11
N THR A 634 -13.76 -12.05 -8.37
CA THR A 634 -12.57 -12.49 -9.11
C THR A 634 -11.42 -11.48 -9.05
N GLY A 635 -11.72 -10.23 -8.68
CA GLY A 635 -10.76 -9.13 -8.81
C GLY A 635 -10.23 -8.99 -10.23
N LEU A 636 -8.95 -8.63 -10.37
CA LEU A 636 -8.20 -8.65 -11.64
C LEU A 636 -7.07 -9.68 -11.52
N ALA A 637 -7.37 -10.92 -11.90
CA ALA A 637 -6.56 -12.08 -11.52
C ALA A 637 -5.48 -12.47 -12.56
N GLY A 638 -5.12 -11.57 -13.46
CA GLY A 638 -4.07 -11.81 -14.46
C GLY A 638 -4.49 -12.76 -15.58
N MET A 639 -3.51 -13.29 -16.31
CA MET A 639 -3.75 -14.05 -17.54
C MET A 639 -4.54 -15.36 -17.36
N GLU A 640 -4.60 -15.87 -16.13
CA GLU A 640 -5.27 -17.13 -15.77
C GLU A 640 -6.67 -16.92 -15.16
N THR A 641 -7.24 -15.72 -15.26
CA THR A 641 -8.53 -15.36 -14.66
C THR A 641 -9.64 -16.36 -15.01
N GLY A 642 -9.84 -16.66 -16.30
CA GLY A 642 -10.86 -17.61 -16.75
C GLY A 642 -10.62 -19.04 -16.24
N THR A 643 -9.36 -19.50 -16.27
CA THR A 643 -8.97 -20.84 -15.78
C THR A 643 -9.28 -20.98 -14.30
N ALA A 644 -8.82 -20.04 -13.47
CA ALA A 644 -9.01 -20.09 -12.02
C ALA A 644 -10.50 -20.05 -11.64
N ALA A 645 -11.28 -19.16 -12.27
CA ALA A 645 -12.72 -19.08 -12.04
C ALA A 645 -13.44 -20.40 -12.40
N ALA A 646 -13.09 -21.02 -13.52
CA ALA A 646 -13.69 -22.28 -13.95
C ALA A 646 -13.28 -23.48 -13.06
N GLU A 647 -12.03 -23.52 -12.59
CA GLU A 647 -11.58 -24.55 -11.63
C GLU A 647 -12.27 -24.39 -10.26
N ILE A 648 -12.59 -23.17 -9.85
CA ILE A 648 -13.44 -22.90 -8.66
C ILE A 648 -14.87 -23.35 -8.93
N ILE A 649 -15.50 -22.89 -10.03
CA ILE A 649 -16.89 -23.25 -10.36
C ILE A 649 -17.09 -24.76 -10.42
N SER A 650 -16.14 -25.51 -10.97
CA SER A 650 -16.17 -26.98 -11.04
C SER A 650 -15.85 -27.69 -9.73
N GLY A 651 -15.39 -26.98 -8.70
CA GLY A 651 -14.97 -27.56 -7.43
C GLY A 651 -13.62 -28.28 -7.48
N LYS A 652 -12.90 -28.20 -8.60
CA LYS A 652 -11.52 -28.68 -8.71
C LYS A 652 -10.60 -27.91 -7.75
N ILE A 653 -10.91 -26.63 -7.53
CA ILE A 653 -10.27 -25.79 -6.53
C ILE A 653 -11.33 -25.35 -5.52
N ASN A 654 -11.00 -25.48 -4.24
CA ASN A 654 -11.78 -24.91 -3.15
C ASN A 654 -11.34 -23.45 -2.92
N PRO A 655 -12.23 -22.46 -3.03
CA PRO A 655 -11.88 -21.06 -2.80
C PRO A 655 -11.41 -20.84 -1.36
N SER A 656 -10.36 -20.04 -1.21
CA SER A 656 -9.74 -19.73 0.08
C SER A 656 -9.34 -18.26 0.23
N GLY A 657 -9.73 -17.41 -0.74
CA GLY A 657 -9.50 -15.98 -0.66
C GLY A 657 -10.39 -15.32 0.40
N LYS A 658 -9.90 -14.23 0.99
CA LYS A 658 -10.63 -13.40 1.95
C LYS A 658 -10.46 -11.93 1.57
N LEU A 659 -11.52 -11.14 1.72
CA LEU A 659 -11.54 -9.72 1.39
C LEU A 659 -10.46 -8.93 2.15
N THR A 660 -9.80 -8.01 1.45
CA THR A 660 -8.82 -7.06 2.03
C THR A 660 -9.35 -5.64 2.16
N VAL A 661 -10.61 -5.44 1.79
CA VAL A 661 -11.35 -4.18 1.87
C VAL A 661 -12.80 -4.50 2.25
N SER A 662 -13.42 -3.63 3.03
CA SER A 662 -14.83 -3.75 3.41
C SER A 662 -15.73 -3.39 2.24
N PHE A 663 -16.78 -4.19 1.98
CA PHE A 663 -17.80 -3.87 0.98
C PHE A 663 -18.93 -3.07 1.65
N PRO A 664 -19.03 -1.74 1.45
CA PRO A 664 -20.10 -0.95 2.04
C PRO A 664 -21.46 -1.31 1.41
N ILE A 665 -22.54 -1.13 2.17
CA ILE A 665 -23.90 -1.24 1.62
C ILE A 665 -24.19 -0.04 0.71
N TYR A 666 -23.87 1.16 1.20
CA TYR A 666 -23.99 2.41 0.44
C TYR A 666 -22.64 3.12 0.42
N TYR A 667 -22.27 3.73 -0.70
CA TYR A 667 -21.05 4.53 -0.76
C TYR A 667 -21.04 5.68 0.26
N THR A 668 -22.22 6.21 0.58
CA THR A 668 -22.38 7.26 1.59
C THR A 668 -22.09 6.81 3.02
N ASP A 669 -21.98 5.50 3.27
CA ASP A 669 -21.52 4.90 4.53
C ASP A 669 -19.98 4.67 4.53
N ALA A 670 -19.25 5.07 3.48
CA ALA A 670 -17.80 4.98 3.46
C ALA A 670 -17.15 6.05 4.36
N PRO A 671 -16.05 5.73 5.07
CA PRO A 671 -15.40 6.68 5.98
C PRO A 671 -14.86 7.93 5.28
N SER A 672 -14.47 7.83 4.01
CA SER A 672 -13.98 8.94 3.21
C SER A 672 -15.10 9.76 2.54
N TYR A 673 -16.37 9.39 2.71
CA TYR A 673 -17.48 10.08 2.06
C TYR A 673 -17.56 11.55 2.51
N GLY A 674 -17.65 12.47 1.55
CA GLY A 674 -17.73 13.91 1.81
C GLY A 674 -16.41 14.59 2.18
N ASN A 675 -15.29 13.86 2.21
CA ASN A 675 -13.98 14.36 2.62
C ASN A 675 -13.15 15.00 1.47
N SER A 676 -13.76 15.16 0.30
CA SER A 676 -13.19 15.90 -0.84
C SER A 676 -14.20 16.93 -1.34
N SER A 677 -13.78 18.19 -1.47
CA SER A 677 -14.59 19.19 -2.17
C SER A 677 -14.29 19.13 -3.67
N GLU A 678 -15.32 19.29 -4.52
CA GLU A 678 -15.12 19.38 -5.98
C GLU A 678 -14.48 20.73 -6.39
N GLU A 679 -14.54 21.72 -5.50
CA GLU A 679 -14.13 23.11 -5.77
C GLU A 679 -12.70 23.44 -5.29
N GLU A 680 -12.12 22.67 -4.36
CA GLU A 680 -10.77 22.91 -3.84
C GLU A 680 -9.84 21.71 -4.12
N ASN A 681 -8.56 21.99 -4.40
CA ASN A 681 -7.53 20.95 -4.50
C ASN A 681 -7.11 20.42 -3.12
N ASN A 682 -7.97 20.48 -2.11
CA ASN A 682 -7.71 20.01 -0.75
C ASN A 682 -8.55 18.77 -0.45
N ILE A 683 -7.92 17.73 0.07
CA ILE A 683 -8.60 16.52 0.56
C ILE A 683 -8.31 16.40 2.05
N ASN A 684 -9.35 16.34 2.86
CA ASN A 684 -9.23 16.31 4.31
C ASN A 684 -9.45 14.89 4.81
N TYR A 685 -8.44 14.25 5.40
CA TYR A 685 -8.59 12.90 5.97
C TYR A 685 -9.26 12.97 7.34
N SER A 686 -10.50 13.46 7.37
CA SER A 686 -11.31 13.70 8.57
C SER A 686 -11.67 12.40 9.31
N GLU A 687 -11.64 11.27 8.61
CA GLU A 687 -11.82 9.96 9.24
C GLU A 687 -10.64 9.56 10.15
N ASP A 688 -9.48 10.21 10.00
CA ASP A 688 -8.31 10.02 10.87
C ASP A 688 -7.92 8.52 10.98
N ILE A 689 -7.80 7.96 12.18
CA ILE A 689 -7.53 6.53 12.43
C ILE A 689 -8.68 5.59 12.03
N TYR A 690 -9.86 6.11 11.69
CA TYR A 690 -11.05 5.34 11.34
C TYR A 690 -11.12 5.08 9.82
N VAL A 691 -10.16 4.33 9.29
CA VAL A 691 -10.13 3.89 7.88
C VAL A 691 -10.57 2.43 7.75
N GLY A 692 -11.41 2.13 6.76
CA GLY A 692 -11.89 0.77 6.48
C GLY A 692 -12.67 0.17 7.65
N TYR A 693 -12.47 -1.11 7.94
CA TYR A 693 -13.13 -1.81 9.06
C TYR A 693 -12.93 -1.14 10.42
N ARG A 694 -11.85 -0.36 10.64
CA ARG A 694 -11.67 0.39 11.90
C ARG A 694 -12.82 1.35 12.13
N PHE A 695 -13.38 1.92 11.07
CA PHE A 695 -14.58 2.75 11.11
C PHE A 695 -15.85 1.91 11.28
N TYR A 696 -16.05 0.91 10.41
CA TYR A 696 -17.27 0.10 10.43
C TYR A 696 -17.49 -0.63 11.77
N GLU A 697 -16.42 -1.11 12.41
CA GLU A 697 -16.47 -1.74 13.72
C GLU A 697 -16.65 -0.74 14.86
N THR A 698 -16.04 0.45 14.76
CA THR A 698 -16.11 1.45 15.84
C THR A 698 -17.47 2.14 15.92
N PHE A 699 -18.07 2.44 14.78
CA PHE A 699 -19.35 3.17 14.68
C PHE A 699 -20.55 2.24 14.38
N ASP A 700 -20.35 0.92 14.46
CA ASP A 700 -21.36 -0.12 14.16
C ASP A 700 -22.09 0.08 12.83
N VAL A 701 -21.31 0.42 11.79
CA VAL A 701 -21.83 0.61 10.43
C VAL A 701 -21.89 -0.75 9.74
N LYS A 702 -23.05 -1.04 9.14
CA LYS A 702 -23.24 -2.31 8.42
C LYS A 702 -22.51 -2.30 7.08
N THR A 703 -21.88 -3.43 6.77
CA THR A 703 -21.22 -3.72 5.50
C THR A 703 -21.98 -4.86 4.81
N ALA A 704 -22.00 -4.87 3.48
CA ALA A 704 -22.51 -6.01 2.74
C ALA A 704 -21.62 -7.25 2.96
N TYR A 705 -20.30 -7.06 2.89
CA TYR A 705 -19.31 -8.06 3.30
C TYR A 705 -18.19 -7.37 4.08
N PRO A 706 -17.83 -7.86 5.28
CA PRO A 706 -16.85 -7.21 6.13
C PRO A 706 -15.41 -7.58 5.72
N PHE A 707 -14.44 -6.78 6.17
CA PHE A 707 -13.02 -7.09 6.04
C PHE A 707 -12.67 -8.51 6.51
N GLY A 708 -11.83 -9.20 5.75
CA GLY A 708 -11.42 -10.57 6.04
C GLY A 708 -12.45 -11.64 5.72
N TYR A 709 -13.62 -11.29 5.16
CA TYR A 709 -14.66 -12.27 4.81
C TYR A 709 -14.36 -13.05 3.53
N GLY A 710 -14.76 -14.32 3.50
CA GLY A 710 -14.71 -15.17 2.31
C GLY A 710 -15.07 -16.61 2.65
N LEU A 711 -15.92 -17.21 1.84
CA LEU A 711 -16.43 -18.57 2.01
C LEU A 711 -15.48 -19.61 1.41
N SER A 712 -15.71 -20.87 1.79
CA SER A 712 -15.04 -22.06 1.28
C SER A 712 -16.08 -23.14 0.97
N TYR A 713 -15.75 -24.12 0.14
CA TYR A 713 -16.56 -25.33 -0.06
C TYR A 713 -16.46 -26.32 1.12
N THR A 714 -15.54 -26.08 2.05
CA THR A 714 -15.46 -26.83 3.30
C THR A 714 -15.70 -25.92 4.51
N THR A 715 -15.76 -26.52 5.69
CA THR A 715 -15.91 -25.81 6.96
C THR A 715 -14.67 -26.01 7.81
N PHE A 716 -14.36 -25.01 8.64
CA PHE A 716 -13.23 -25.07 9.55
C PHE A 716 -13.68 -24.79 10.98
N GLU A 717 -13.14 -25.57 11.93
CA GLU A 717 -13.33 -25.38 13.36
C GLU A 717 -12.03 -24.89 13.99
N TYR A 718 -12.15 -23.86 14.83
CA TYR A 718 -11.06 -23.25 15.57
C TYR A 718 -11.16 -23.69 17.02
N SER A 719 -10.06 -24.17 17.61
CA SER A 719 -10.06 -24.71 18.97
C SER A 719 -8.71 -24.50 19.68
N ASP A 720 -8.69 -24.76 20.98
CA ASP A 720 -7.48 -24.77 21.81
C ASP A 720 -6.64 -23.49 21.74
N VAL A 721 -7.30 -22.31 21.77
CA VAL A 721 -6.59 -21.03 21.80
C VAL A 721 -5.75 -20.92 23.07
N SER A 722 -4.45 -20.73 22.91
CA SER A 722 -3.50 -20.59 24.01
C SER A 722 -2.62 -19.37 23.81
N VAL A 723 -2.42 -18.59 24.87
CA VAL A 723 -1.62 -17.37 24.87
C VAL A 723 -0.43 -17.57 25.80
N SER A 724 0.75 -17.17 25.33
CA SER A 724 2.01 -17.27 26.08
C SER A 724 2.01 -16.59 27.46
N SER A 725 1.24 -15.51 27.62
CA SER A 725 1.10 -14.74 28.86
C SER A 725 -0.23 -13.98 28.88
N ASN A 726 -0.76 -13.68 30.07
CA ASN A 726 -1.87 -12.76 30.25
C ASN A 726 -1.43 -11.30 30.46
N ILE A 727 -0.11 -11.05 30.46
CA ILE A 727 0.50 -9.72 30.56
C ILE A 727 1.32 -9.46 29.31
N TYR A 728 1.01 -8.36 28.63
CA TYR A 728 1.79 -7.86 27.50
C TYR A 728 2.96 -7.00 27.98
N THR A 729 4.15 -7.26 27.46
CA THR A 729 5.35 -6.43 27.69
C THR A 729 6.00 -5.96 26.40
N ASP A 730 6.09 -6.84 25.40
CA ASP A 730 6.71 -6.53 24.10
C ASP A 730 6.06 -7.34 22.96
N SER A 731 5.75 -8.61 23.23
CA SER A 731 4.97 -9.44 22.32
C SER A 731 4.21 -10.53 23.07
N LEU A 732 3.15 -11.06 22.44
CA LEU A 732 2.46 -12.27 22.89
C LEU A 732 2.32 -13.25 21.73
N SER A 733 2.79 -14.48 21.93
CA SER A 733 2.47 -15.58 21.04
C SER A 733 1.09 -16.15 21.37
N VAL A 734 0.28 -16.36 20.34
CA VAL A 734 -1.06 -16.96 20.38
C VAL A 734 -1.05 -18.18 19.47
N THR A 735 -1.49 -19.32 19.98
CA THR A 735 -1.63 -20.55 19.18
C THR A 735 -3.09 -20.97 19.09
N VAL A 736 -3.50 -21.52 17.95
CA VAL A 736 -4.87 -22.01 17.70
C VAL A 736 -4.79 -23.27 16.83
N ASN A 737 -5.64 -24.25 17.10
CA ASN A 737 -5.83 -25.40 16.22
C ASN A 737 -6.93 -25.08 15.21
N VAL A 738 -6.66 -25.30 13.93
CA VAL A 738 -7.61 -25.17 12.83
C VAL A 738 -7.83 -26.55 12.24
N LYS A 739 -9.07 -27.03 12.27
CA LYS A 739 -9.45 -28.33 11.74
C LYS A 739 -10.37 -28.16 10.55
N ASN A 740 -10.10 -28.86 9.45
CA ASN A 740 -11.07 -29.01 8.38
C ASN A 740 -12.17 -30.00 8.84
N THR A 741 -13.40 -29.52 8.98
CA THR A 741 -14.55 -30.30 9.46
C THR A 741 -15.52 -30.70 8.36
N GLY A 742 -15.34 -30.21 7.14
CA GLY A 742 -16.15 -30.61 6.00
C GLY A 742 -15.59 -31.82 5.25
N ASP A 743 -16.13 -32.04 4.05
CA ASP A 743 -15.89 -33.26 3.26
C ASP A 743 -14.93 -33.05 2.07
N THR A 744 -14.39 -31.84 1.90
CA THR A 744 -13.41 -31.53 0.84
C THR A 744 -12.18 -30.84 1.41
N ALA A 745 -11.03 -31.01 0.75
CA ALA A 745 -9.80 -30.35 1.14
C ALA A 745 -9.91 -28.82 0.97
N GLY A 746 -9.23 -28.06 1.81
CA GLY A 746 -9.25 -26.59 1.74
C GLY A 746 -8.19 -25.92 2.59
N LYS A 747 -7.95 -24.65 2.31
CA LYS A 747 -7.14 -23.75 3.14
C LYS A 747 -8.03 -22.75 3.84
N ASP A 748 -7.66 -22.32 5.03
CA ASP A 748 -8.33 -21.23 5.73
C ASP A 748 -7.35 -20.15 6.18
N VAL A 749 -7.87 -18.94 6.35
CA VAL A 749 -7.11 -17.78 6.82
C VAL A 749 -7.52 -17.47 8.25
N VAL A 750 -6.56 -17.64 9.16
CA VAL A 750 -6.70 -17.38 10.59
C VAL A 750 -6.35 -15.92 10.86
N GLN A 751 -7.31 -15.15 11.38
CA GLN A 751 -7.14 -13.73 11.65
C GLN A 751 -7.26 -13.48 13.15
N LEU A 752 -6.31 -12.74 13.73
CA LEU A 752 -6.30 -12.37 15.14
C LEU A 752 -6.54 -10.87 15.26
N TYR A 753 -7.57 -10.51 16.01
CA TYR A 753 -7.94 -9.12 16.27
C TYR A 753 -7.79 -8.77 17.73
N ILE A 754 -7.49 -7.49 17.99
CA ILE A 754 -7.43 -6.90 19.32
C ILE A 754 -8.48 -5.82 19.43
N ARG A 755 -9.14 -5.78 20.59
CA ARG A 755 -9.96 -4.66 21.01
C ARG A 755 -9.26 -3.85 22.08
N LYS A 756 -8.98 -2.59 21.75
CA LYS A 756 -8.30 -1.65 22.64
C LYS A 756 -9.29 -1.15 23.72
N PRO A 757 -8.84 -0.91 24.97
CA PRO A 757 -9.68 -0.27 25.97
C PRO A 757 -10.00 1.18 25.54
N TYR A 758 -11.24 1.59 25.73
CA TYR A 758 -11.70 2.96 25.49
C TYR A 758 -12.63 3.40 26.62
N GLU A 759 -12.47 4.64 27.06
CA GLU A 759 -13.33 5.32 28.03
C GLU A 759 -13.74 6.67 27.43
N GLU A 760 -14.98 7.10 27.65
CA GLU A 760 -15.48 8.38 27.16
C GLU A 760 -14.61 9.54 27.71
N GLY A 761 -14.15 10.42 26.81
CA GLY A 761 -13.23 11.52 27.14
C GLY A 761 -11.74 11.13 27.14
N ALA A 762 -11.38 9.87 26.90
CA ALA A 762 -10.00 9.48 26.62
C ALA A 762 -9.61 9.79 25.16
N ALA A 763 -8.34 9.61 24.82
CA ALA A 763 -7.89 9.72 23.43
C ALA A 763 -8.59 8.67 22.55
N GLU A 764 -9.07 9.10 21.39
CA GLU A 764 -9.77 8.24 20.42
C GLU A 764 -8.96 6.99 20.05
N GLN A 765 -9.61 5.84 19.88
CA GLN A 765 -8.97 4.58 19.49
C GLN A 765 -9.91 3.84 18.54
N SER A 766 -9.38 3.13 17.54
CA SER A 766 -10.18 2.15 16.78
C SER A 766 -10.59 0.99 17.69
N GLU A 767 -11.85 0.57 17.63
CA GLU A 767 -12.35 -0.48 18.53
C GLU A 767 -11.65 -1.78 18.27
N THR A 768 -11.60 -2.18 17.00
CA THR A 768 -11.06 -3.46 16.55
C THR A 768 -9.92 -3.18 15.59
N ILE A 769 -8.82 -3.90 15.76
CA ILE A 769 -7.64 -3.84 14.90
C ILE A 769 -7.12 -5.25 14.64
N LEU A 770 -6.72 -5.53 13.40
CA LEU A 770 -5.96 -6.71 13.03
C LEU A 770 -4.62 -6.68 13.78
N ALA A 771 -4.22 -7.80 14.35
CA ALA A 771 -2.96 -7.93 15.06
C ALA A 771 -2.00 -8.91 14.38
N SER A 772 -2.54 -9.97 13.79
CA SER A 772 -1.76 -10.99 13.10
C SER A 772 -2.67 -11.82 12.20
N PHE A 773 -2.09 -12.46 11.19
CA PHE A 773 -2.80 -13.40 10.34
C PHE A 773 -1.86 -14.52 9.87
N ALA A 774 -2.45 -15.66 9.50
CA ALA A 774 -1.73 -16.75 8.85
C ALA A 774 -2.71 -17.57 8.01
N LYS A 775 -2.21 -18.20 6.94
CA LYS A 775 -2.96 -19.17 6.15
C LYS A 775 -2.52 -20.58 6.50
N THR A 776 -3.46 -21.51 6.58
CA THR A 776 -3.15 -22.93 6.74
C THR A 776 -2.52 -23.49 5.47
N GLU A 777 -1.86 -24.64 5.61
CA GLU A 777 -1.62 -25.54 4.49
C GLU A 777 -2.96 -26.07 3.95
N LEU A 778 -2.91 -26.80 2.83
CA LEU A 778 -4.08 -27.51 2.33
C LEU A 778 -4.43 -28.64 3.32
N LEU A 779 -5.54 -28.50 4.04
CA LEU A 779 -5.99 -29.48 5.01
C LEU A 779 -6.97 -30.44 4.36
N GLU A 780 -6.69 -31.73 4.45
CA GLU A 780 -7.64 -32.78 4.08
C GLU A 780 -8.83 -32.84 5.07
N PRO A 781 -9.98 -33.43 4.68
CA PRO A 781 -11.11 -33.65 5.60
C PRO A 781 -10.69 -34.31 6.92
N GLY A 782 -10.97 -33.64 8.04
CA GLY A 782 -10.62 -34.08 9.38
C GLY A 782 -9.19 -33.74 9.84
N GLU A 783 -8.33 -33.24 8.96
CA GLU A 783 -6.97 -32.82 9.29
C GLU A 783 -6.99 -31.55 10.16
N THR A 784 -5.99 -31.42 11.04
CA THR A 784 -5.84 -30.27 11.94
C THR A 784 -4.42 -29.73 11.87
N GLN A 785 -4.30 -28.41 11.70
CA GLN A 785 -3.03 -27.69 11.79
C GLN A 785 -3.04 -26.76 13.01
N LYS A 786 -1.93 -26.74 13.73
CA LYS A 786 -1.68 -25.72 14.75
C LYS A 786 -1.05 -24.49 14.10
N VAL A 787 -1.71 -23.35 14.25
CA VAL A 787 -1.26 -22.05 13.74
C VAL A 787 -0.73 -21.21 14.90
N THR A 788 0.35 -20.47 14.66
CA THR A 788 0.96 -19.55 15.63
C THR A 788 0.90 -18.12 15.09
N LEU A 789 0.38 -17.21 15.89
CA LEU A 789 0.20 -15.80 15.61
C LEU A 789 0.93 -14.97 16.67
N THR A 790 1.29 -13.74 16.34
CA THR A 790 2.02 -12.86 17.27
C THR A 790 1.35 -11.51 17.37
N ILE A 791 0.97 -11.12 18.59
CA ILE A 791 0.63 -9.74 18.94
C ILE A 791 1.94 -9.02 19.20
N ASN A 792 2.24 -7.98 18.42
CA ASN A 792 3.48 -7.22 18.52
C ASN A 792 3.22 -5.71 18.68
N ASN A 793 4.29 -4.93 18.80
CA ASN A 793 4.20 -3.49 18.98
C ASN A 793 3.49 -2.76 17.82
N TYR A 794 3.55 -3.24 16.57
CA TYR A 794 2.82 -2.61 15.46
C TYR A 794 1.30 -2.69 15.67
N SER A 795 0.80 -3.84 16.13
CA SER A 795 -0.61 -4.00 16.46
C SER A 795 -1.02 -3.24 17.73
N MET A 796 -0.12 -3.13 18.73
CA MET A 796 -0.49 -2.58 20.04
C MET A 796 -0.31 -1.07 20.16
N ARG A 797 0.61 -0.47 19.40
CA ARG A 797 1.00 0.92 19.56
C ARG A 797 -0.12 1.89 19.17
N SER A 798 -0.06 3.06 19.79
CA SER A 798 -0.78 4.28 19.43
C SER A 798 0.21 5.44 19.44
N TYR A 799 -0.10 6.50 18.71
CA TYR A 799 0.72 7.69 18.63
C TYR A 799 0.13 8.83 19.47
N SER A 800 0.96 9.53 20.23
CA SER A 800 0.59 10.71 21.00
C SER A 800 1.21 11.95 20.35
N GLU A 801 0.39 12.80 19.75
CA GLU A 801 0.84 14.07 19.16
C GLU A 801 1.35 15.04 20.24
N GLU A 802 0.72 15.06 21.41
CA GLU A 802 1.11 15.90 22.56
C GLU A 802 2.54 15.61 23.03
N ASN A 803 2.91 14.33 23.10
CA ASN A 803 4.20 13.89 23.63
C ASN A 803 5.21 13.51 22.53
N ALA A 804 4.79 13.56 21.25
CA ALA A 804 5.56 13.06 20.10
C ALA A 804 6.17 11.66 20.36
N GLU A 805 5.34 10.69 20.78
CA GLU A 805 5.81 9.35 21.11
C GLU A 805 4.86 8.24 20.66
N TRP A 806 5.45 7.08 20.35
CA TRP A 806 4.76 5.80 20.27
C TRP A 806 4.63 5.18 21.64
N TYR A 807 3.42 4.73 21.99
CA TYR A 807 3.16 4.10 23.26
C TYR A 807 2.16 2.95 23.16
N VAL A 808 2.16 2.06 24.15
CA VAL A 808 1.08 1.11 24.41
C VAL A 808 0.38 1.53 25.70
N GLY A 809 -0.93 1.78 25.62
CA GLY A 809 -1.74 2.20 26.76
C GLY A 809 -1.85 1.11 27.83
N ALA A 810 -1.85 1.50 29.11
CA ALA A 810 -2.22 0.58 30.19
C ALA A 810 -3.71 0.24 30.09
N GLY A 811 -4.07 -0.99 30.46
CA GLY A 811 -5.48 -1.38 30.49
C GLY A 811 -5.71 -2.85 30.23
N GLN A 812 -6.99 -3.22 30.28
CA GLN A 812 -7.45 -4.55 29.95
C GLN A 812 -7.80 -4.60 28.46
N TYR A 813 -7.09 -5.44 27.71
CA TYR A 813 -7.37 -5.68 26.31
C TYR A 813 -8.18 -6.96 26.17
N SER A 814 -9.03 -7.01 25.16
CA SER A 814 -9.62 -8.26 24.69
C SER A 814 -9.14 -8.56 23.29
N ALA A 815 -9.07 -9.83 22.94
CA ALA A 815 -8.64 -10.27 21.62
C ALA A 815 -9.44 -11.52 21.22
N TYR A 816 -9.50 -11.77 19.93
CA TYR A 816 -10.21 -12.91 19.39
C TYR A 816 -9.60 -13.39 18.09
N VAL A 817 -9.63 -14.71 17.89
CA VAL A 817 -9.30 -15.34 16.62
C VAL A 817 -10.59 -15.62 15.86
N ALA A 818 -10.66 -15.25 14.60
CA ALA A 818 -11.83 -15.45 13.76
C ALA A 818 -11.44 -15.58 12.27
N PRO A 819 -12.32 -16.13 11.42
CA PRO A 819 -12.11 -16.18 9.98
C PRO A 819 -12.45 -14.87 9.26
N SER A 820 -12.99 -13.86 9.96
CA SER A 820 -13.22 -12.48 9.48
C SER A 820 -13.47 -11.54 10.68
N VAL A 821 -13.50 -10.22 10.46
CA VAL A 821 -13.61 -9.25 11.57
C VAL A 821 -14.94 -9.32 12.34
N LYS A 822 -16.06 -9.61 11.67
CA LYS A 822 -17.40 -9.69 12.26
C LYS A 822 -17.87 -11.12 12.61
N ASP A 823 -17.07 -12.16 12.35
CA ASP A 823 -17.51 -13.52 12.68
C ASP A 823 -17.40 -13.79 14.19
N THR A 824 -18.50 -14.28 14.77
CA THR A 824 -18.72 -14.42 16.22
C THR A 824 -18.86 -15.87 16.68
N GLY A 825 -18.48 -16.84 15.83
CA GLY A 825 -18.48 -18.27 16.14
C GLY A 825 -17.64 -18.67 17.37
N SER A 826 -18.28 -18.65 18.54
CA SER A 826 -17.83 -19.10 19.88
C SER A 826 -17.09 -18.10 20.78
N GLU A 827 -17.51 -18.05 22.04
CA GLU A 827 -16.83 -17.32 23.12
C GLU A 827 -15.42 -17.87 23.42
N LEU A 828 -15.12 -19.11 23.02
CA LEU A 828 -13.86 -19.81 23.33
C LEU A 828 -12.65 -19.28 22.55
N LEU A 829 -12.87 -18.53 21.48
CA LEU A 829 -11.79 -17.89 20.70
C LEU A 829 -11.41 -16.52 21.26
N ARG A 830 -12.16 -16.02 22.24
CA ARG A 830 -11.91 -14.74 22.90
C ARG A 830 -11.04 -14.95 24.12
N PHE A 831 -10.05 -14.10 24.28
CA PHE A 831 -9.21 -14.06 25.46
C PHE A 831 -8.95 -12.61 25.87
N ARG A 832 -8.39 -12.45 27.08
CA ARG A 832 -8.02 -11.14 27.60
C ARG A 832 -6.59 -11.18 28.08
N PHE A 833 -5.91 -10.06 27.89
CA PHE A 833 -4.60 -9.81 28.45
C PHE A 833 -4.55 -8.38 28.96
N ARG A 834 -3.52 -8.06 29.73
CA ARG A 834 -3.36 -6.75 30.37
C ARG A 834 -2.03 -6.14 29.99
N VAL A 835 -2.05 -4.83 29.80
CA VAL A 835 -0.85 -3.99 29.85
C VAL A 835 -0.85 -3.33 31.23
N GLU A 836 0.09 -3.71 32.09
CA GLU A 836 0.07 -3.28 33.51
C GLU A 836 0.30 -1.78 33.67
N ASN A 837 1.25 -1.23 32.90
CA ASN A 837 1.63 0.19 32.91
C ASN A 837 1.79 0.66 31.47
N ARG A 838 1.61 1.97 31.22
CA ARG A 838 1.89 2.56 29.90
C ARG A 838 3.33 2.24 29.51
N ILE A 839 3.51 1.71 28.31
CA ILE A 839 4.83 1.37 27.75
C ILE A 839 5.15 2.44 26.71
N THR A 840 6.13 3.30 26.99
CA THR A 840 6.69 4.19 25.96
C THR A 840 7.63 3.36 25.09
N LEU A 841 7.33 3.27 23.79
CA LEU A 841 8.09 2.48 22.83
C LEU A 841 9.23 3.30 22.22
N GLN A 842 8.92 4.51 21.78
CA GLN A 842 9.86 5.38 21.08
C GLN A 842 9.40 6.83 21.16
N SER A 843 10.28 7.73 21.57
CA SER A 843 10.11 9.17 21.36
C SER A 843 10.58 9.54 19.96
N VAL A 844 9.78 10.33 19.26
CA VAL A 844 10.03 10.80 17.89
C VAL A 844 9.83 12.31 17.84
N THR A 845 9.80 12.89 16.64
CA THR A 845 9.51 14.32 16.46
C THR A 845 8.19 14.47 15.71
N ASN A 846 7.31 15.33 16.21
CA ASN A 846 6.08 15.68 15.49
C ASN A 846 6.44 16.68 14.38
N VAL A 847 6.56 16.21 13.13
CA VAL A 847 7.17 16.99 12.04
C VAL A 847 6.26 17.18 10.82
N CYS A 848 5.20 16.41 10.68
CA CYS A 848 4.25 16.52 9.58
C CYS A 848 2.86 16.94 10.06
N ALA A 849 2.76 17.73 11.13
CA ALA A 849 1.49 18.27 11.61
C ALA A 849 0.79 19.16 10.56
N PRO A 850 -0.55 19.15 10.48
CA PRO A 850 -1.30 19.95 9.52
C PRO A 850 -1.17 21.45 9.81
N LEU A 851 -1.24 22.28 8.74
CA LEU A 851 -1.17 23.74 8.84
C LEU A 851 -2.36 24.34 9.60
N GLU A 852 -3.52 23.71 9.48
CA GLU A 852 -4.75 24.10 10.15
C GLU A 852 -5.29 22.95 11.01
N THR A 853 -6.07 23.29 12.04
CA THR A 853 -6.70 22.28 12.88
C THR A 853 -7.78 21.54 12.09
N MET A 854 -7.58 20.25 11.91
CA MET A 854 -8.51 19.36 11.24
C MET A 854 -9.68 19.00 12.15
N LYS A 855 -10.90 18.97 11.61
CA LYS A 855 -12.05 18.34 12.26
C LYS A 855 -12.02 16.85 11.96
N THR A 856 -11.91 16.03 12.99
CA THR A 856 -11.87 14.57 12.85
C THR A 856 -13.09 13.92 13.48
N TYR A 857 -13.44 12.71 13.02
CA TYR A 857 -14.51 11.93 13.61
C TYR A 857 -14.16 11.53 15.04
N VAL A 858 -15.15 11.60 15.93
CA VAL A 858 -15.04 11.13 17.31
C VAL A 858 -16.21 10.20 17.64
N ARG A 859 -16.05 9.36 18.67
CA ARG A 859 -17.13 8.46 19.14
C ARG A 859 -18.25 9.18 19.90
N SER A 860 -17.96 10.34 20.50
CA SER A 860 -18.90 11.08 21.35
C SER A 860 -18.63 12.59 21.33
N GLY A 861 -19.65 13.40 21.54
CA GLY A 861 -19.55 14.86 21.60
C GLY A 861 -20.02 15.56 20.31
N GLU A 862 -19.62 16.82 20.14
CA GLU A 862 -20.12 17.72 19.08
C GLU A 862 -19.77 17.26 17.65
N ASN A 863 -18.70 16.48 17.48
CA ASN A 863 -18.26 15.94 16.18
C ASN A 863 -18.48 14.41 16.08
N ALA A 864 -19.41 13.86 16.87
CA ALA A 864 -19.68 12.42 16.84
C ALA A 864 -20.12 11.99 15.45
N PHE A 865 -19.49 10.95 14.89
CA PHE A 865 -19.93 10.41 13.61
C PHE A 865 -21.25 9.63 13.79
N VAL A 866 -22.25 9.94 12.94
CA VAL A 866 -23.56 9.26 12.92
C VAL A 866 -23.78 8.60 11.55
N PRO A 867 -23.78 7.25 11.46
CA PRO A 867 -23.93 6.50 10.21
C PRO A 867 -25.26 6.75 9.52
N GLN A 868 -25.29 6.86 8.18
CA GLN A 868 -26.54 7.13 7.46
C GLN A 868 -27.55 5.99 7.57
N ASN A 869 -27.09 4.73 7.56
CA ASN A 869 -27.94 3.56 7.76
C ASN A 869 -28.51 3.41 9.20
N GLN A 870 -28.06 4.23 10.15
CA GLN A 870 -28.64 4.37 11.48
C GLN A 870 -29.49 5.65 11.60
N ARG A 871 -29.49 6.52 10.59
CA ARG A 871 -30.40 7.65 10.51
C ARG A 871 -31.77 7.14 10.11
N ILE A 872 -32.74 7.32 10.99
CA ILE A 872 -34.13 7.04 10.69
C ILE A 872 -34.60 8.20 9.81
N ASN A 873 -35.03 7.94 8.56
CA ASN A 873 -35.77 8.93 7.80
C ASN A 873 -37.13 9.10 8.48
N LEU A 874 -37.21 10.05 9.38
CA LEU A 874 -38.39 10.41 10.15
C LEU A 874 -39.53 10.87 9.26
N ALA A 875 -39.27 11.30 8.02
CA ALA A 875 -40.32 11.65 7.07
C ALA A 875 -40.93 10.41 6.40
N LEU A 876 -40.22 9.28 6.30
CA LEU A 876 -40.70 8.11 5.55
C LEU A 876 -42.00 7.54 6.14
N GLY A 877 -43.05 7.47 5.32
CA GLY A 877 -44.38 7.00 5.69
C GLY A 877 -45.16 7.92 6.63
N THR A 878 -44.69 9.14 6.88
CA THR A 878 -45.37 10.11 7.75
C THR A 878 -46.44 10.91 7.02
N VAL A 879 -47.26 11.64 7.80
CA VAL A 879 -48.34 12.44 7.25
C VAL A 879 -47.76 13.66 6.55
N ALA A 880 -47.85 13.68 5.22
CA ALA A 880 -47.53 14.83 4.41
C ALA A 880 -48.80 15.56 3.95
N SER A 881 -48.70 16.86 3.77
CA SER A 881 -49.79 17.72 3.30
C SER A 881 -49.25 18.84 2.42
N SER A 882 -50.09 19.35 1.51
CA SER A 882 -49.77 20.48 0.66
C SER A 882 -50.93 21.47 0.54
N ASP A 883 -50.66 22.70 0.09
CA ASP A 883 -51.67 23.74 -0.16
C ASP A 883 -52.32 23.71 -1.55
N CYS A 884 -51.88 22.81 -2.44
CA CYS A 884 -52.37 22.71 -3.82
C CYS A 884 -53.26 21.48 -4.07
N SER A 885 -54.18 21.57 -5.06
CA SER A 885 -55.00 20.45 -5.54
C SER A 885 -54.15 19.43 -6.32
N GLU A 886 -54.47 18.14 -6.22
CA GLU A 886 -53.65 17.05 -6.75
C GLU A 886 -54.30 16.38 -7.96
N ILE A 887 -53.54 16.15 -9.04
CA ILE A 887 -53.93 15.26 -10.14
C ILE A 887 -52.91 14.12 -10.16
N ASP A 888 -53.26 12.98 -9.54
CA ASP A 888 -52.50 11.72 -9.53
C ASP A 888 -51.09 11.75 -8.89
N ALA A 889 -50.72 12.80 -8.13
CA ALA A 889 -49.38 13.02 -7.55
C ALA A 889 -49.42 13.73 -6.17
N GLY A 890 -50.00 13.09 -5.15
CA GLY A 890 -50.21 13.64 -3.80
C GLY A 890 -48.96 13.75 -2.91
N PRO A 891 -49.02 14.51 -1.80
CA PRO A 891 -47.89 14.80 -0.91
C PRO A 891 -47.34 13.54 -0.23
N GLU A 892 -48.15 12.49 -0.06
CA GLU A 892 -47.72 11.19 0.43
C GLU A 892 -46.62 10.56 -0.42
N TYR A 893 -46.57 10.86 -1.73
CA TYR A 893 -45.54 10.33 -2.62
C TYR A 893 -44.18 11.02 -2.47
N ALA A 894 -44.11 12.17 -1.79
CA ALA A 894 -42.83 12.77 -1.44
C ALA A 894 -42.18 12.09 -0.21
N VAL A 895 -42.91 11.18 0.45
CA VAL A 895 -42.49 10.55 1.71
C VAL A 895 -42.72 9.04 1.72
N ASP A 896 -43.00 8.41 0.58
CA ASP A 896 -43.29 6.97 0.49
C ASP A 896 -42.04 6.09 0.27
N GLY A 897 -40.91 6.70 -0.10
CA GLY A 897 -39.66 6.03 -0.41
C GLY A 897 -39.62 5.37 -1.80
N ASP A 898 -40.60 5.62 -2.67
CA ASP A 898 -40.65 5.12 -4.04
C ASP A 898 -40.23 6.22 -5.03
N PHE A 899 -39.00 6.15 -5.54
CA PHE A 899 -38.52 7.15 -6.51
C PHE A 899 -39.20 7.11 -7.89
N SER A 900 -40.15 6.20 -8.11
CA SER A 900 -40.99 6.18 -9.31
C SER A 900 -42.26 7.02 -9.17
N THR A 901 -42.67 7.38 -7.96
CA THR A 901 -43.76 8.30 -7.63
C THR A 901 -43.20 9.68 -7.28
N TRP A 902 -44.06 10.70 -7.22
CA TRP A 902 -43.65 12.06 -6.81
C TRP A 902 -44.86 12.88 -6.38
N TRP A 903 -44.63 13.90 -5.57
CA TRP A 903 -45.58 15.00 -5.39
C TRP A 903 -45.38 16.05 -6.48
N GLU A 904 -46.47 16.61 -7.02
CA GLU A 904 -46.43 17.71 -7.98
C GLU A 904 -47.46 18.79 -7.66
N SER A 905 -47.05 20.06 -7.68
CA SER A 905 -47.98 21.17 -7.52
C SER A 905 -48.79 21.47 -8.79
N ASP A 906 -50.08 21.77 -8.63
CA ASP A 906 -50.98 22.13 -9.75
C ASP A 906 -50.59 23.47 -10.39
N ALA A 907 -50.73 23.52 -11.72
CA ALA A 907 -50.52 24.73 -12.51
C ALA A 907 -51.55 25.84 -12.21
N GLY A 908 -52.73 25.47 -11.67
CA GLY A 908 -53.85 26.37 -11.37
C GLY A 908 -53.85 27.00 -9.98
N CYS A 909 -52.86 26.69 -9.14
CA CYS A 909 -52.72 27.32 -7.83
C CYS A 909 -52.14 28.74 -7.98
N ASP A 910 -53.01 29.74 -7.98
CA ASP A 910 -52.69 31.17 -8.26
C ASP A 910 -52.17 31.96 -7.03
N GLU A 911 -51.73 31.30 -5.95
CA GLU A 911 -51.15 31.98 -4.78
C GLU A 911 -49.66 32.35 -4.98
N SER A 912 -49.18 33.35 -4.25
CA SER A 912 -47.79 33.82 -4.32
C SER A 912 -46.74 32.81 -3.82
N HIS A 913 -47.16 31.70 -3.21
CA HIS A 913 -46.32 30.61 -2.73
C HIS A 913 -47.04 29.25 -2.79
N HIS A 914 -46.28 28.15 -2.76
CA HIS A 914 -46.76 26.78 -2.56
C HIS A 914 -46.00 26.13 -1.41
N TRP A 915 -46.60 25.19 -0.69
CA TRP A 915 -45.86 24.43 0.31
C TRP A 915 -46.20 22.94 0.36
N LEU A 916 -45.17 22.17 0.71
CA LEU A 916 -45.23 20.76 1.10
C LEU A 916 -44.76 20.66 2.55
N CYS A 917 -45.57 20.06 3.42
CA CYS A 917 -45.32 20.00 4.85
C CYS A 917 -45.41 18.55 5.34
N VAL A 918 -44.46 18.15 6.19
CA VAL A 918 -44.41 16.86 6.87
C VAL A 918 -44.68 17.08 8.36
N ASP A 919 -45.59 16.30 8.94
CA ASP A 919 -45.89 16.26 10.37
C ASP A 919 -45.39 14.95 10.96
N PHE A 920 -44.38 15.02 11.84
CA PHE A 920 -43.83 13.86 12.55
C PHE A 920 -44.73 13.38 13.70
N GLY A 921 -45.81 14.10 14.02
CA GLY A 921 -46.75 13.80 15.10
C GLY A 921 -46.31 14.33 16.47
N GLU A 922 -45.01 14.29 16.76
CA GLU A 922 -44.39 14.85 17.97
C GLU A 922 -43.05 15.56 17.65
N PRO A 923 -42.57 16.47 18.53
CA PRO A 923 -41.26 17.08 18.34
C PRO A 923 -40.14 16.04 18.37
N VAL A 924 -39.35 16.02 17.31
CA VAL A 924 -38.19 15.14 17.11
C VAL A 924 -36.96 16.01 16.90
N ARG A 925 -35.79 15.53 17.33
CA ARG A 925 -34.53 16.22 17.06
C ARG A 925 -34.11 15.90 15.63
N LEU A 926 -33.86 16.93 14.83
CA LEU A 926 -33.50 16.80 13.43
C LEU A 926 -32.03 17.13 13.26
N SER A 927 -31.28 16.23 12.63
CA SER A 927 -29.89 16.45 12.22
C SER A 927 -29.77 16.91 10.78
N GLU A 928 -30.75 16.58 9.92
CA GLU A 928 -30.74 16.92 8.51
C GLU A 928 -32.14 16.99 7.90
N VAL A 929 -32.34 17.92 6.96
CA VAL A 929 -33.48 17.96 6.04
C VAL A 929 -32.98 17.84 4.61
N TRP A 930 -33.60 16.96 3.84
CA TRP A 930 -33.19 16.59 2.48
C TRP A 930 -34.33 16.75 1.48
N ILE A 931 -34.02 17.24 0.28
CA ILE A 931 -34.98 17.33 -0.82
C ILE A 931 -34.37 16.74 -2.08
N ARG A 932 -35.09 15.82 -2.73
CA ARG A 932 -34.79 15.34 -4.08
C ARG A 932 -35.85 15.85 -5.06
N TRP A 933 -35.43 16.67 -6.00
CA TRP A 933 -36.31 17.33 -6.96
C TRP A 933 -36.58 16.46 -8.20
N LYS A 934 -37.84 16.41 -8.63
CA LYS A 934 -38.22 15.97 -9.99
C LYS A 934 -38.20 17.14 -10.97
N SER A 935 -38.78 18.27 -10.58
CA SER A 935 -38.75 19.51 -11.34
C SER A 935 -38.78 20.70 -10.39
N VAL A 936 -37.98 21.71 -10.70
CA VAL A 936 -37.52 22.67 -9.70
C VAL A 936 -38.50 23.82 -9.49
N ALA A 937 -38.65 24.17 -8.22
CA ALA A 937 -39.32 25.38 -7.76
C ALA A 937 -38.46 26.63 -7.97
N ARG A 938 -39.13 27.78 -8.15
CA ARG A 938 -38.56 29.14 -8.00
C ARG A 938 -37.96 29.33 -6.59
N PRO A 939 -37.38 30.49 -6.20
CA PRO A 939 -36.75 30.62 -4.88
C PRO A 939 -37.59 29.99 -3.78
N TYR A 940 -37.00 29.18 -2.92
CA TYR A 940 -37.75 28.40 -1.93
C TYR A 940 -37.03 28.40 -0.59
N VAL A 941 -37.79 28.10 0.45
CA VAL A 941 -37.37 28.10 1.84
C VAL A 941 -37.68 26.74 2.43
N ILE A 942 -36.75 26.21 3.22
CA ILE A 942 -36.95 25.07 4.09
C ILE A 942 -37.08 25.62 5.49
N GLU A 943 -38.21 25.35 6.14
CA GLU A 943 -38.54 25.89 7.44
C GLU A 943 -39.09 24.82 8.38
N ALA A 944 -38.91 25.05 9.68
CA ALA A 944 -39.27 24.10 10.73
C ALA A 944 -40.02 24.78 11.87
N ARG A 945 -40.88 24.03 12.57
CA ARG A 945 -41.49 24.52 13.82
C ARG A 945 -41.77 23.37 14.78
N ARG A 946 -41.76 23.69 16.08
CA ARG A 946 -41.92 22.70 17.16
C ARG A 946 -43.38 22.38 17.47
N SER A 947 -44.30 23.30 17.24
CA SER A 947 -45.74 23.11 17.41
C SER A 947 -46.56 23.91 16.39
N GLU A 948 -47.86 23.63 16.29
CA GLU A 948 -48.76 24.34 15.35
C GLU A 948 -48.84 25.86 15.59
N THR A 949 -48.54 26.30 16.81
CA THR A 949 -48.63 27.71 17.24
C THR A 949 -47.31 28.47 17.17
N ASP A 950 -46.19 27.77 16.97
CA ASP A 950 -44.87 28.40 16.88
C ASP A 950 -44.64 29.05 15.51
N GLU A 951 -43.81 30.09 15.48
CA GLU A 951 -43.34 30.68 14.23
C GLU A 951 -42.41 29.72 13.48
N TRP A 952 -42.46 29.76 12.16
CA TRP A 952 -41.55 29.01 11.31
C TRP A 952 -40.13 29.54 11.45
N THR A 953 -39.20 28.65 11.75
CA THR A 953 -37.76 28.90 11.77
C THR A 953 -37.20 28.54 10.40
N GLU A 954 -36.65 29.50 9.69
CA GLU A 954 -35.95 29.28 8.42
C GLU A 954 -34.66 28.47 8.66
N LEU A 955 -34.57 27.29 8.06
CA LEU A 955 -33.36 26.46 8.08
C LEU A 955 -32.44 26.81 6.92
N ALA A 956 -33.00 27.00 5.73
CA ALA A 956 -32.27 27.41 4.55
C ALA A 956 -33.18 28.08 3.53
N ARG A 957 -32.61 28.97 2.71
CA ARG A 957 -33.28 29.67 1.62
C ARG A 957 -32.42 29.65 0.38
N TYR A 958 -33.03 29.28 -0.75
CA TYR A 958 -32.35 29.11 -2.02
C TYR A 958 -32.90 30.11 -3.03
N THR A 959 -32.04 30.99 -3.56
CA THR A 959 -32.45 32.15 -4.37
C THR A 959 -32.13 32.02 -5.86
N ALA A 960 -31.15 31.19 -6.25
CA ALA A 960 -30.94 30.67 -7.60
C ALA A 960 -29.75 29.68 -7.62
N ALA A 961 -30.00 28.39 -7.83
CA ALA A 961 -29.04 27.40 -8.36
C ALA A 961 -29.78 26.06 -8.51
N PHE A 962 -29.45 25.30 -9.56
CA PHE A 962 -30.05 24.00 -9.86
C PHE A 962 -29.16 22.88 -9.29
N ARG A 963 -29.60 22.24 -8.20
CA ARG A 963 -29.13 20.91 -7.81
C ARG A 963 -30.34 19.98 -7.83
N LYS A 964 -30.14 18.75 -8.33
CA LYS A 964 -31.18 17.70 -8.28
C LYS A 964 -31.54 17.32 -6.84
N GLU A 965 -30.65 17.64 -5.90
CA GLU A 965 -30.72 17.26 -4.50
C GLU A 965 -30.18 18.39 -3.62
N GLU A 966 -30.82 18.60 -2.46
CA GLU A 966 -30.50 19.68 -1.52
C GLU A 966 -30.47 19.14 -0.10
N ARG A 967 -29.44 19.55 0.67
CA ARG A 967 -29.20 19.16 2.07
C ARG A 967 -29.14 20.39 2.95
N VAL A 968 -29.81 20.30 4.10
CA VAL A 968 -29.67 21.26 5.20
C VAL A 968 -29.33 20.49 6.46
N LEU A 969 -28.08 20.59 6.90
CA LEU A 969 -27.68 20.12 8.22
C LEU A 969 -28.26 21.06 9.28
N THR A 970 -28.83 20.50 10.34
CA THR A 970 -29.45 21.26 11.42
C THR A 970 -29.29 20.54 12.75
N ASP A 971 -29.63 21.19 13.86
CA ASP A 971 -29.68 20.59 15.19
C ASP A 971 -30.81 21.26 15.97
N ILE A 972 -32.04 20.97 15.55
CA ILE A 972 -33.25 21.58 16.11
C ILE A 972 -34.25 20.54 16.53
N GLU A 973 -35.08 20.88 17.51
CA GLU A 973 -36.24 20.08 17.87
C GLU A 973 -37.47 20.63 17.12
N ALA A 974 -38.04 19.84 16.21
CA ALA A 974 -39.18 20.25 15.39
C ALA A 974 -40.20 19.11 15.24
N ARG A 975 -41.48 19.48 15.11
CA ARG A 975 -42.55 18.54 14.75
C ARG A 975 -42.92 18.65 13.27
N TYR A 976 -42.73 19.83 12.69
CA TYR A 976 -43.08 20.10 11.30
C TYR A 976 -41.87 20.56 10.52
N ILE A 977 -41.72 20.03 9.31
CA ILE A 977 -40.85 20.58 8.27
C ILE A 977 -41.73 21.01 7.10
N GLN A 978 -41.47 22.20 6.57
CA GLN A 978 -42.14 22.73 5.41
C GLN A 978 -41.13 23.16 4.36
N LEU A 979 -41.33 22.70 3.13
CA LEU A 979 -40.78 23.28 1.94
C LEU A 979 -41.78 24.33 1.43
N ARG A 980 -41.38 25.60 1.37
CA ARG A 980 -42.21 26.68 0.82
C ARG A 980 -41.55 27.35 -0.38
N VAL A 981 -42.20 27.26 -1.53
CA VAL A 981 -41.80 27.86 -2.80
C VAL A 981 -42.29 29.31 -2.88
N GLU A 982 -41.42 30.24 -3.25
CA GLU A 982 -41.69 31.67 -3.38
C GLU A 982 -41.80 32.07 -4.86
N GLY A 983 -42.95 32.62 -5.25
CA GLY A 983 -43.15 33.22 -6.58
C GLY A 983 -44.01 32.44 -7.56
N GLY A 984 -44.73 31.41 -7.14
CA GLY A 984 -45.73 30.66 -7.92
C GLY A 984 -45.19 29.80 -9.09
N GLY A 985 -45.92 28.75 -9.47
CA GLY A 985 -45.61 27.86 -10.61
C GLY A 985 -45.37 26.40 -10.22
N LYS A 986 -45.39 25.51 -11.22
CA LYS A 986 -45.25 24.05 -11.02
C LYS A 986 -43.91 23.68 -10.40
N CYS A 987 -43.94 22.79 -9.41
CA CYS A 987 -42.78 22.12 -8.83
C CYS A 987 -43.11 20.66 -8.54
N ALA A 988 -42.10 19.79 -8.52
CA ALA A 988 -42.31 18.38 -8.22
C ALA A 988 -41.14 17.80 -7.41
N VAL A 989 -41.47 17.00 -6.40
CA VAL A 989 -40.53 16.46 -5.41
C VAL A 989 -40.65 14.94 -5.41
N TYR A 990 -39.52 14.26 -5.64
CA TYR A 990 -39.42 12.81 -5.50
C TYR A 990 -39.35 12.41 -4.03
N GLU A 991 -38.66 13.20 -3.21
CA GLU A 991 -38.47 12.88 -1.80
C GLU A 991 -38.25 14.16 -0.97
N LEU A 992 -38.94 14.26 0.16
CA LEU A 992 -38.65 15.18 1.25
C LEU A 992 -38.29 14.33 2.47
N GLY A 993 -37.00 14.27 2.79
CA GLY A 993 -36.46 13.50 3.91
C GLY A 993 -36.16 14.37 5.12
N ALA A 994 -36.31 13.81 6.31
CA ALA A 994 -35.85 14.41 7.55
C ALA A 994 -35.23 13.31 8.42
N TYR A 995 -34.05 13.57 8.97
CA TYR A 995 -33.27 12.54 9.68
C TYR A 995 -33.06 12.91 11.13
N GLU A 996 -33.18 11.91 12.02
CA GLU A 996 -32.76 12.01 13.44
C GLU A 996 -31.23 12.03 13.56
#